data_AF-A0A7R9C7R4-F1
#
_entry.id   AF-A0A7R9C7R4-F1
#
_cell.length_a   1.000
_cell.length_b   1.000
_cell.length_c   1.000
_cell.angle_alpha   90.00
_cell.angle_beta   90.00
_cell.angle_gamma   90.00
#
_symmetry.space_group_name_H-M   'P 1'
#
loop_
_entity.id
_entity.type
_entity.pdbx_description
1 polymer ?
#
loop_
_entity_poly.entity_id
_entity_poly.type
_entity_poly.pdbx_seq_one_letter_code
_entity_poly.pdbx_strand_id
1 'polypeptide(L)'
;MMNKKELIPKYYKFTHYFRYCNYPHYFILNKYIPNDELLELANADDEDLEENSFLELNFDIEEYERDLDLIVKTYIVQDKVNEYLQLNTFEEKINYVIKLNSTQNLNFKKSLSEEELKKYAAIFENFNEILLKVDGIKLYSDQATEFLQSYMCQTYNLNISEIKIISSKLSIEDKAHETNLAIKDGYRLIINPVFMWKDIVASPYFYMPNDKVLGNLGYSGKTSSSKLLRAWFDYSILTKLGYDVFDYKLCLMKKSGVFDSFAFRKWTDAEKLEAYIEEMQKWRKGKNNFTISEISAVSKTSRNVQTTDLSNTTKIINFLTTGYGELKKISIDEFKDYVNDIESKITAWELPETIDESPLFYLTYKYEDTNDVHKQIIEKYHPDAILGSKEYQDSTFGVFGKLKKEVRSPSLVEKDAINFYKNDALISINNVDPMFAKITDTNKRYYERFMDLEHQYFVWFDFEGVTNTIPIIDFHIPWTQLIAQTSIIKTIWNKDIKNYEQIYSQNHVYDPCSYGIDTFIKIVNDLYDENADAYVVFNAGYEHSRLNEIKRYLECYFIAGQISEEKKQEIYFKIDFILSKILDLERFIKIGSLATYKKTMFTISYLKGKSSIKLVEKYITGHKEYDDLKHKIQPYANLAIKNGAMALDKAILRVQGKIGDAEWKKISESLKIYCHNDVMAMIMAAEAFWKIWNNHKYYDNQILEYLGFNKQTN
;
A
#
# COMPACT_ATOMS: atom_id res chain seq x y z
N MET A 1 -23.69 -20.99 6.00
CA MET A 1 -24.05 -19.59 6.36
C MET A 1 -23.62 -19.36 7.80
N MET A 2 -22.65 -18.48 8.04
CA MET A 2 -22.25 -18.10 9.40
C MET A 2 -23.45 -17.52 10.17
N ASN A 3 -23.55 -17.85 11.46
CA ASN A 3 -24.50 -17.19 12.34
C ASN A 3 -24.02 -15.74 12.53
N LYS A 4 -24.71 -14.76 11.93
CA LYS A 4 -24.28 -13.35 11.96
C LYS A 4 -24.11 -12.77 13.37
N LYS A 5 -24.70 -13.40 14.40
CA LYS A 5 -24.43 -13.06 15.82
C LYS A 5 -22.96 -13.22 16.20
N GLU A 6 -22.24 -14.13 15.56
CA GLU A 6 -20.81 -14.37 15.80
C GLU A 6 -19.91 -13.26 15.24
N LEU A 7 -20.43 -12.36 14.39
CA LEU A 7 -19.71 -11.20 13.86
C LEU A 7 -19.73 -10.00 14.80
N ILE A 8 -20.60 -10.01 15.81
CA ILE A 8 -20.72 -8.90 16.78
C ILE A 8 -19.50 -8.91 17.68
N PRO A 9 -18.67 -7.84 17.67
CA PRO A 9 -17.50 -7.78 18.52
C PRO A 9 -17.92 -7.57 19.97
N LYS A 10 -17.10 -8.10 20.90
CA LYS A 10 -17.26 -7.82 22.34
C LYS A 10 -17.05 -6.33 22.64
N TYR A 11 -16.17 -5.67 21.89
CA TYR A 11 -15.83 -4.26 22.07
C TYR A 11 -15.89 -3.48 20.75
N TYR A 12 -16.37 -2.25 20.84
CA TYR A 12 -16.37 -1.29 19.74
C TYR A 12 -15.25 -0.27 19.93
N LYS A 13 -14.45 -0.08 18.88
CA LYS A 13 -13.26 0.78 18.88
C LYS A 13 -13.38 1.95 17.90
N PHE A 14 -12.30 2.73 17.80
CA PHE A 14 -12.14 3.74 16.79
C PHE A 14 -12.40 3.24 15.36
N THR A 15 -11.93 2.04 14.98
CA THR A 15 -12.17 1.44 13.65
C THR A 15 -13.67 1.35 13.34
N HIS A 16 -14.47 0.89 14.30
CA HIS A 16 -15.92 0.80 14.18
C HIS A 16 -16.59 2.18 14.11
N TYR A 17 -16.18 3.11 14.97
CA TYR A 17 -16.68 4.48 14.97
C TYR A 17 -16.32 5.23 13.68
N PHE A 18 -15.10 5.02 13.17
CA PHE A 18 -14.61 5.55 11.91
C PHE A 18 -15.47 5.07 10.76
N ARG A 19 -15.75 3.75 10.70
CA ARG A 19 -16.64 3.20 9.67
C ARG A 19 -18.06 3.76 9.79
N TYR A 20 -18.61 3.85 11.00
CA TYR A 20 -19.92 4.46 11.24
C TYR A 20 -20.00 5.93 10.79
N CYS A 21 -18.93 6.70 10.95
CA CYS A 21 -18.91 8.10 10.53
C CYS A 21 -18.79 8.30 9.02
N ASN A 22 -18.06 7.40 8.35
CA ASN A 22 -17.60 7.61 6.97
C ASN A 22 -18.29 6.70 5.95
N TYR A 23 -18.91 5.62 6.40
CA TYR A 23 -19.57 4.66 5.54
C TYR A 23 -21.03 4.46 5.93
N PRO A 24 -21.85 4.02 4.97
CA PRO A 24 -23.14 3.43 5.27
C PRO A 24 -23.04 2.33 6.32
N HIS A 25 -24.08 2.20 7.14
CA HIS A 25 -24.08 1.35 8.32
C HIS A 25 -23.77 -0.14 8.05
N TYR A 26 -24.04 -0.60 6.83
CA TYR A 26 -23.79 -1.97 6.43
C TYR A 26 -22.29 -2.34 6.37
N PHE A 27 -21.40 -1.36 6.24
CA PHE A 27 -19.94 -1.60 6.25
C PHE A 27 -19.31 -1.60 7.64
N ILE A 28 -20.08 -1.37 8.72
CA ILE A 28 -19.51 -1.24 10.07
C ILE A 28 -18.97 -2.59 10.55
N LEU A 29 -19.74 -3.67 10.34
CA LEU A 29 -19.39 -5.02 10.78
C LEU A 29 -19.09 -6.00 9.62
N ASN A 30 -19.45 -5.64 8.38
CA ASN A 30 -19.11 -6.47 7.24
C ASN A 30 -17.64 -6.32 6.88
N LYS A 31 -16.96 -7.45 6.83
CA LYS A 31 -15.67 -7.56 6.15
C LYS A 31 -15.94 -7.98 4.71
N TYR A 32 -15.34 -7.28 3.76
CA TYR A 32 -15.18 -7.87 2.44
C TYR A 32 -14.25 -9.07 2.58
N ILE A 33 -14.72 -10.26 2.24
CA ILE A 33 -13.82 -11.37 1.92
C ILE A 33 -13.97 -11.55 0.42
N PRO A 34 -13.12 -10.89 -0.38
CA PRO A 34 -13.17 -11.07 -1.81
C PRO A 34 -12.99 -12.54 -2.19
N ASN A 35 -13.51 -12.93 -3.34
CA ASN A 35 -13.12 -14.17 -3.98
C ASN A 35 -11.62 -14.09 -4.37
N ASP A 36 -10.78 -14.98 -3.83
CA ASP A 36 -9.32 -14.96 -3.96
C ASP A 36 -8.84 -14.88 -5.43
N GLU A 37 -9.49 -15.60 -6.35
CA GLU A 37 -9.11 -15.58 -7.78
C GLU A 37 -9.44 -14.22 -8.45
N LEU A 38 -10.57 -13.61 -8.08
CA LEU A 38 -10.96 -12.29 -8.56
C LEU A 38 -10.10 -11.20 -7.93
N LEU A 39 -9.64 -11.37 -6.69
CA LEU A 39 -8.80 -10.40 -5.99
C LEU A 39 -7.39 -10.33 -6.55
N GLU A 40 -6.75 -11.47 -6.83
CA GLU A 40 -5.40 -11.49 -7.42
C GLU A 40 -5.38 -10.77 -8.78
N LEU A 41 -6.45 -10.92 -9.58
CA LEU A 41 -6.63 -10.24 -10.86
C LEU A 41 -7.06 -8.78 -10.69
N ALA A 42 -7.92 -8.48 -9.71
CA ALA A 42 -8.37 -7.13 -9.40
C ALA A 42 -7.22 -6.25 -8.89
N ASN A 43 -6.31 -6.82 -8.11
CA ASN A 43 -5.19 -6.14 -7.44
C ASN A 43 -3.89 -6.19 -8.26
N ALA A 44 -3.90 -6.76 -9.47
CA ALA A 44 -2.71 -6.88 -10.31
C ALA A 44 -2.03 -5.54 -10.65
N ASP A 45 -2.78 -4.42 -10.55
CA ASP A 45 -2.36 -3.03 -10.78
C ASP A 45 -2.12 -2.23 -9.49
N ASP A 46 -2.47 -2.76 -8.31
CA ASP A 46 -2.44 -1.99 -7.06
C ASP A 46 -0.99 -1.94 -6.50
N GLU A 47 -0.11 -1.13 -7.13
CA GLU A 47 1.14 -0.64 -6.51
C GLU A 47 0.83 0.07 -5.16
N ASP A 48 -0.38 0.61 -5.01
CA ASP A 48 -0.91 1.18 -3.78
C ASP A 48 -0.99 0.18 -2.60
N LEU A 49 -0.99 -1.14 -2.84
CA LEU A 49 -0.93 -2.14 -1.75
C LEU A 49 0.44 -2.13 -1.06
N GLU A 50 1.51 -1.76 -1.75
CA GLU A 50 2.85 -1.67 -1.16
C GLU A 50 2.96 -0.45 -0.23
N GLU A 51 2.38 0.70 -0.61
CA GLU A 51 2.30 1.90 0.25
C GLU A 51 1.34 1.73 1.43
N ASN A 52 0.27 0.94 1.31
CA ASN A 52 -0.75 0.74 2.34
C ASN A 52 -0.45 -0.38 3.35
N SER A 53 0.72 -1.02 3.24
CA SER A 53 1.14 -2.10 4.14
C SER A 53 1.22 -1.71 5.62
N PHE A 54 1.20 -0.40 5.92
CA PHE A 54 1.25 0.17 7.27
C PHE A 54 0.10 1.11 7.63
N LEU A 55 -1.10 0.86 7.10
CA LEU A 55 -2.31 1.55 7.56
C LEU A 55 -2.63 1.20 9.01
N GLU A 56 -2.69 2.21 9.87
CA GLU A 56 -2.99 2.09 11.31
C GLU A 56 -4.33 1.37 11.58
N LEU A 57 -5.30 1.52 10.66
CA LEU A 57 -6.60 0.86 10.70
C LEU A 57 -6.56 -0.64 10.34
N ASN A 58 -5.52 -1.12 9.66
CA ASN A 58 -5.35 -2.53 9.27
C ASN A 58 -4.67 -3.38 10.35
N PHE A 59 -4.22 -2.75 11.44
CA PHE A 59 -3.59 -3.40 12.58
C PHE A 59 -4.55 -3.65 13.75
N ASP A 60 -5.87 -3.80 13.48
CA ASP A 60 -6.83 -4.17 14.52
C ASP A 60 -6.61 -5.64 14.94
N ILE A 61 -5.62 -5.84 15.81
CA ILE A 61 -5.20 -7.12 16.40
C ILE A 61 -6.40 -7.94 16.89
N GLU A 62 -7.45 -7.29 17.39
CA GLU A 62 -8.65 -7.97 17.90
C GLU A 62 -9.54 -8.55 16.80
N GLU A 63 -9.51 -7.99 15.59
CA GLU A 63 -10.19 -8.58 14.43
C GLU A 63 -9.54 -9.92 14.05
N TYR A 64 -8.20 -9.94 14.00
CA TYR A 64 -7.44 -11.16 13.76
C TYR A 64 -7.56 -12.16 14.91
N GLU A 65 -7.59 -11.67 16.15
CA GLU A 65 -7.86 -12.49 17.32
C GLU A 65 -9.25 -13.13 17.27
N ARG A 66 -10.27 -12.40 16.79
CA ARG A 66 -11.62 -12.93 16.59
C ARG A 66 -11.65 -14.00 15.50
N ASP A 67 -11.01 -13.76 14.35
CA ASP A 67 -10.94 -14.72 13.25
C ASP A 67 -10.22 -16.01 13.71
N LEU A 68 -9.14 -15.85 14.49
CA LEU A 68 -8.40 -16.95 15.12
C LEU A 68 -9.25 -17.69 16.16
N ASP A 69 -9.94 -16.97 17.03
CA ASP A 69 -10.87 -17.52 18.03
C ASP A 69 -11.97 -18.33 17.35
N LEU A 70 -12.54 -17.84 16.25
CA LEU A 70 -13.59 -18.52 15.50
C LEU A 70 -13.07 -19.83 14.89
N ILE A 71 -11.90 -19.81 14.24
CA ILE A 71 -11.26 -21.02 13.72
C ILE A 71 -11.07 -22.04 14.84
N VAL A 72 -10.49 -21.60 15.96
CA VAL A 72 -10.19 -22.50 17.06
C VAL A 72 -11.47 -23.07 17.64
N LYS A 73 -12.49 -22.25 17.94
CA LYS A 73 -13.78 -22.71 18.47
C LYS A 73 -14.52 -23.65 17.52
N THR A 74 -14.41 -23.43 16.21
CA THR A 74 -15.17 -24.19 15.21
C THR A 74 -14.51 -25.53 14.90
N TYR A 75 -13.18 -25.57 14.84
CA TYR A 75 -12.46 -26.69 14.22
C TYR A 75 -11.47 -27.41 15.15
N ILE A 76 -11.17 -26.87 16.34
CA ILE A 76 -10.30 -27.52 17.32
C ILE A 76 -11.15 -28.30 18.34
N VAL A 77 -10.63 -29.45 18.80
CA VAL A 77 -11.30 -30.27 19.83
C VAL A 77 -11.49 -29.49 21.13
N GLN A 78 -12.63 -29.70 21.80
CA GLN A 78 -13.10 -28.89 22.92
C GLN A 78 -12.08 -28.70 24.05
N ASP A 79 -11.30 -29.74 24.39
CA ASP A 79 -10.28 -29.65 25.45
C ASP A 79 -9.16 -28.65 25.09
N LYS A 80 -8.79 -28.58 23.81
CA LYS A 80 -7.79 -27.64 23.30
C LYS A 80 -8.35 -26.24 23.07
N VAL A 81 -9.65 -26.13 22.77
CA VAL A 81 -10.36 -24.85 22.81
C VAL A 81 -10.35 -24.29 24.23
N ASN A 82 -10.61 -25.12 25.24
CA ASN A 82 -10.59 -24.67 26.63
C ASN A 82 -9.19 -24.18 27.05
N GLU A 83 -8.11 -24.89 26.70
CA GLU A 83 -6.73 -24.43 26.90
C GLU A 83 -6.46 -23.09 26.19
N TYR A 84 -6.91 -22.96 24.93
CA TYR A 84 -6.76 -21.74 24.14
C TYR A 84 -7.52 -20.53 24.72
N LEU A 85 -8.73 -20.76 25.23
CA LEU A 85 -9.55 -19.71 25.83
C LEU A 85 -8.99 -19.18 27.16
N GLN A 86 -8.03 -19.88 27.78
CA GLN A 86 -7.30 -19.39 28.96
C GLN A 86 -6.12 -18.46 28.60
N LEU A 87 -5.82 -18.29 27.31
CA LEU A 87 -4.74 -17.42 26.85
C LEU A 87 -5.23 -15.97 26.79
N ASN A 88 -4.46 -15.07 27.40
CA ASN A 88 -4.92 -13.71 27.69
C ASN A 88 -4.43 -12.69 26.67
N THR A 89 -3.44 -13.06 25.87
CA THR A 89 -2.90 -12.20 24.82
C THR A 89 -3.07 -12.83 23.46
N PHE A 90 -3.23 -11.97 22.46
CA PHE A 90 -3.16 -12.38 21.08
C PHE A 90 -1.86 -13.16 20.81
N GLU A 91 -0.70 -12.65 21.23
CA GLU A 91 0.61 -13.32 21.05
C GLU A 91 0.66 -14.74 21.63
N GLU A 92 0.06 -14.97 22.81
CA GLU A 92 -0.05 -16.30 23.41
C GLU A 92 -0.98 -17.22 22.60
N LYS A 93 -2.16 -16.73 22.22
CA LYS A 93 -3.14 -17.43 21.39
C LYS A 93 -2.53 -17.89 20.06
N ILE A 94 -1.76 -17.00 19.46
CA ILE A 94 -1.00 -17.23 18.24
C ILE A 94 0.04 -18.31 18.44
N ASN A 95 0.91 -18.16 19.43
CA ASN A 95 1.99 -19.11 19.67
C ASN A 95 1.42 -20.50 19.99
N TYR A 96 0.26 -20.54 20.65
CA TYR A 96 -0.50 -21.77 20.86
C TYR A 96 -0.98 -22.38 19.54
N VAL A 97 -1.56 -21.60 18.63
CA VAL A 97 -2.01 -22.06 17.31
C VAL A 97 -0.83 -22.47 16.41
N ILE A 98 0.28 -21.73 16.40
CA ILE A 98 1.53 -22.10 15.72
C ILE A 98 2.07 -23.42 16.27
N LYS A 99 2.04 -23.59 17.60
CA LYS A 99 2.41 -24.85 18.25
C LYS A 99 1.45 -25.97 17.83
N LEU A 100 0.15 -25.73 17.78
CA LEU A 100 -0.83 -26.71 17.26
C LEU A 100 -0.61 -27.06 15.78
N ASN A 101 -0.12 -26.13 14.96
CA ASN A 101 0.17 -26.34 13.53
C ASN A 101 1.51 -27.06 13.31
N SER A 102 2.53 -26.78 14.14
CA SER A 102 3.86 -27.41 14.08
C SER A 102 3.93 -28.77 14.77
N THR A 103 3.07 -29.02 15.76
CA THR A 103 2.91 -30.32 16.39
C THR A 103 1.88 -31.11 15.59
N GLN A 104 2.33 -32.14 14.86
CA GLN A 104 1.50 -33.00 14.00
C GLN A 104 0.11 -33.32 14.58
N ASN A 105 -0.92 -32.64 14.09
CA ASN A 105 -2.30 -33.10 14.24
C ASN A 105 -2.97 -33.16 12.87
N LEU A 106 -2.65 -34.25 12.16
CA LEU A 106 -3.27 -34.65 10.89
C LEU A 106 -4.81 -34.64 10.97
N ASN A 107 -5.39 -34.80 12.16
CA ASN A 107 -6.85 -34.83 12.35
C ASN A 107 -7.52 -33.47 12.18
N PHE A 108 -6.88 -32.36 12.57
CA PHE A 108 -7.42 -31.02 12.39
C PHE A 108 -7.53 -30.67 10.90
N LYS A 109 -6.43 -30.79 10.15
CA LYS A 109 -6.42 -30.53 8.70
C LYS A 109 -7.35 -31.47 7.94
N LYS A 110 -7.50 -32.73 8.38
CA LYS A 110 -8.44 -33.69 7.77
C LYS A 110 -9.92 -33.42 8.10
N SER A 111 -10.21 -32.68 9.17
CA SER A 111 -11.58 -32.33 9.56
C SER A 111 -12.13 -31.09 8.86
N LEU A 112 -11.26 -30.31 8.21
CA LEU A 112 -11.64 -29.15 7.41
C LEU A 112 -12.04 -29.60 5.99
N SER A 113 -13.13 -29.05 5.46
CA SER A 113 -13.42 -29.10 4.03
C SER A 113 -12.35 -28.34 3.22
N GLU A 114 -12.28 -28.55 1.90
CA GLU A 114 -11.33 -27.80 1.05
C GLU A 114 -11.49 -26.28 1.16
N GLU A 115 -12.72 -25.79 1.28
CA GLU A 115 -13.00 -24.36 1.42
C GLU A 115 -12.53 -23.82 2.79
N GLU A 116 -12.72 -24.59 3.86
CA GLU A 116 -12.28 -24.22 5.22
C GLU A 116 -10.76 -24.34 5.38
N LEU A 117 -10.14 -25.28 4.68
CA LEU A 117 -8.70 -25.46 4.66
C LEU A 117 -8.02 -24.32 3.89
N LYS A 118 -8.63 -23.83 2.81
CA LYS A 118 -8.24 -22.58 2.14
C LYS A 118 -8.37 -21.38 3.06
N LYS A 119 -9.50 -21.21 3.75
CA LYS A 119 -9.70 -20.11 4.73
C LYS A 119 -8.69 -20.17 5.89
N TYR A 120 -8.44 -21.37 6.42
CA TYR A 120 -7.45 -21.60 7.46
C TYR A 120 -6.03 -21.26 6.99
N ALA A 121 -5.64 -21.70 5.79
CA ALA A 121 -4.35 -21.38 5.20
C ALA A 121 -4.20 -19.88 4.95
N ALA A 122 -5.20 -19.22 4.36
CA ALA A 122 -5.22 -17.79 4.11
C ALA A 122 -5.14 -16.97 5.40
N ILE A 123 -5.87 -17.35 6.44
CA ILE A 123 -5.77 -16.70 7.74
C ILE A 123 -4.36 -16.89 8.30
N PHE A 124 -3.78 -18.09 8.24
CA PHE A 124 -2.44 -18.34 8.76
C PHE A 124 -1.33 -17.62 7.95
N GLU A 125 -1.45 -17.52 6.63
CA GLU A 125 -0.54 -16.76 5.75
C GLU A 125 -0.62 -15.26 6.03
N ASN A 126 -1.81 -14.66 5.96
CA ASN A 126 -2.06 -13.26 6.32
C ASN A 126 -1.58 -12.97 7.75
N PHE A 127 -1.78 -13.93 8.65
CA PHE A 127 -1.44 -13.80 10.05
C PHE A 127 0.08 -13.83 10.30
N ASN A 128 0.84 -14.65 9.57
CA ASN A 128 2.30 -14.57 9.59
C ASN A 128 2.75 -13.20 9.08
N GLU A 129 2.19 -12.68 7.99
CA GLU A 129 2.51 -11.32 7.52
C GLU A 129 2.21 -10.25 8.57
N ILE A 130 1.09 -10.38 9.31
CA ILE A 130 0.72 -9.47 10.40
C ILE A 130 1.71 -9.56 11.56
N LEU A 131 2.08 -10.75 12.03
CA LEU A 131 3.10 -10.90 13.09
C LEU A 131 4.42 -10.22 12.74
N LEU A 132 4.83 -10.34 11.49
CA LEU A 132 6.08 -9.78 10.99
C LEU A 132 6.03 -8.25 10.92
N LYS A 133 4.85 -7.70 10.60
CA LYS A 133 4.56 -6.27 10.74
C LYS A 133 4.51 -5.86 12.22
N VAL A 134 3.93 -6.69 13.11
CA VAL A 134 3.78 -6.43 14.55
C VAL A 134 5.13 -6.27 15.26
N ASP A 135 6.15 -7.06 14.92
CA ASP A 135 7.48 -6.92 15.53
C ASP A 135 8.20 -5.63 15.11
N GLY A 136 8.11 -5.26 13.83
CA GLY A 136 8.61 -3.97 13.34
C GLY A 136 7.87 -2.79 14.00
N ILE A 137 6.55 -2.90 14.14
CA ILE A 137 5.70 -1.92 14.83
C ILE A 137 6.05 -1.84 16.32
N LYS A 138 6.35 -2.98 16.95
CA LYS A 138 6.77 -3.04 18.35
C LYS A 138 8.08 -2.30 18.56
N LEU A 139 9.07 -2.54 17.71
CA LEU A 139 10.34 -1.80 17.78
C LEU A 139 10.12 -0.29 17.60
N TYR A 140 9.23 0.10 16.68
CA TYR A 140 8.84 1.49 16.49
C TYR A 140 8.18 2.07 17.75
N SER A 141 7.22 1.37 18.35
CA SER A 141 6.53 1.80 19.57
C SER A 141 7.45 1.85 20.79
N ASP A 142 8.42 0.94 20.88
CA ASP A 142 9.39 0.92 21.98
C ASP A 142 10.28 2.17 21.92
N GLN A 143 10.83 2.51 20.74
CA GLN A 143 11.59 3.74 20.56
C GLN A 143 10.73 5.00 20.77
N ALA A 144 9.46 4.98 20.36
CA ALA A 144 8.53 6.08 20.62
C ALA A 144 8.23 6.24 22.12
N THR A 145 8.13 5.13 22.86
CA THR A 145 7.93 5.12 24.32
C THR A 145 9.13 5.74 25.02
N GLU A 146 10.35 5.31 24.68
CA GLU A 146 11.59 5.87 25.23
C GLU A 146 11.71 7.38 24.97
N PHE A 147 11.38 7.80 23.75
CA PHE A 147 11.32 9.22 23.39
C PHE A 147 10.27 9.97 24.22
N LEU A 148 9.05 9.44 24.30
CA LEU A 148 7.94 10.07 25.02
C LEU A 148 8.29 10.23 26.50
N GLN A 149 8.83 9.21 27.16
CA GLN A 149 9.27 9.28 28.55
C GLN A 149 10.30 10.39 28.73
N SER A 150 11.34 10.41 27.89
CA SER A 150 12.40 11.43 27.95
C SER A 150 11.85 12.84 27.75
N TYR A 151 11.01 13.04 26.73
CA TYR A 151 10.39 14.31 26.41
C TYR A 151 9.47 14.81 27.55
N MET A 152 8.65 13.92 28.12
CA MET A 152 7.71 14.27 29.18
C MET A 152 8.42 14.55 30.51
N CYS A 153 9.44 13.77 30.87
CA CYS A 153 10.29 14.05 32.03
C CYS A 153 10.91 15.45 31.95
N GLN A 154 11.41 15.85 30.78
CA GLN A 154 12.00 17.17 30.56
C GLN A 154 10.96 18.29 30.55
N THR A 155 9.85 18.09 29.84
CA THR A 155 8.84 19.15 29.59
C THR A 155 7.95 19.39 30.80
N TYR A 156 7.59 18.34 31.54
CA TYR A 156 6.66 18.39 32.67
C TYR A 156 7.33 18.15 34.03
N ASN A 157 8.67 18.08 34.05
CA ASN A 157 9.47 17.81 35.24
C ASN A 157 8.96 16.55 35.99
N LEU A 158 8.88 15.44 35.24
CA LEU A 158 8.47 14.13 35.77
C LEU A 158 9.70 13.30 36.14
N ASN A 159 9.58 12.51 37.21
CA ASN A 159 10.49 11.40 37.49
C ASN A 159 9.97 10.12 36.86
N ILE A 160 10.87 9.18 36.55
CA ILE A 160 10.52 7.87 35.99
C ILE A 160 9.53 7.11 36.91
N SER A 161 9.65 7.27 38.23
CA SER A 161 8.72 6.67 39.21
C SER A 161 7.30 7.20 39.12
N GLU A 162 7.08 8.36 38.49
CA GLU A 162 5.76 8.96 38.27
C GLU A 162 5.12 8.50 36.94
N ILE A 163 5.77 7.57 36.23
CA ILE A 163 5.33 6.99 34.96
C ILE A 163 4.86 5.54 35.16
N LYS A 164 3.64 5.23 34.74
CA LYS A 164 3.13 3.84 34.65
C LYS A 164 3.04 3.45 33.18
N ILE A 165 3.62 2.30 32.84
CA ILE A 165 3.40 1.65 31.54
C ILE A 165 2.44 0.49 31.77
N ILE A 166 1.28 0.53 31.12
CA ILE A 166 0.32 -0.56 31.16
C ILE A 166 0.79 -1.65 30.19
N SER A 167 0.87 -2.89 30.70
CA SER A 167 1.37 -4.01 29.92
C SER A 167 0.44 -4.33 28.74
N SER A 168 1.01 -4.46 27.55
CA SER A 168 0.28 -4.91 26.35
C SER A 168 -0.26 -6.34 26.51
N LYS A 169 0.28 -7.12 27.46
CA LYS A 169 -0.09 -8.50 27.75
C LYS A 169 -1.38 -8.67 28.58
N LEU A 170 -1.98 -7.58 29.02
CA LEU A 170 -3.22 -7.62 29.79
C LEU A 170 -4.44 -7.67 28.87
N SER A 171 -5.53 -8.28 29.35
CA SER A 171 -6.85 -8.17 28.71
C SER A 171 -7.32 -6.71 28.68
N ILE A 172 -8.31 -6.38 27.87
CA ILE A 172 -8.83 -5.00 27.77
C ILE A 172 -9.41 -4.54 29.11
N GLU A 173 -10.13 -5.42 29.79
CA GLU A 173 -10.69 -5.18 31.13
C GLU A 173 -9.58 -4.95 32.16
N ASP A 174 -8.54 -5.78 32.15
CA ASP A 174 -7.42 -5.66 33.09
C ASP A 174 -6.60 -4.40 32.77
N LYS A 175 -6.44 -4.04 31.50
CA LYS A 175 -5.81 -2.76 31.10
C LYS A 175 -6.63 -1.58 31.60
N ALA A 176 -7.95 -1.62 31.47
CA ALA A 176 -8.83 -0.57 31.98
C ALA A 176 -8.78 -0.49 33.51
N HIS A 177 -8.73 -1.63 34.19
CA HIS A 177 -8.58 -1.71 35.63
C HIS A 177 -7.24 -1.12 36.09
N GLU A 178 -6.12 -1.56 35.52
CA GLU A 178 -4.78 -1.05 35.83
C GLU A 178 -4.64 0.44 35.49
N THR A 179 -5.28 0.92 34.42
CA THR A 179 -5.33 2.36 34.09
C THR A 179 -6.03 3.14 35.19
N ASN A 180 -7.17 2.65 35.68
CA ASN A 180 -7.90 3.28 36.79
C ASN A 180 -7.12 3.26 38.11
N LEU A 181 -6.44 2.17 38.40
CA LEU A 181 -5.55 2.08 39.57
C LEU A 181 -4.41 3.09 39.45
N ALA A 182 -3.74 3.16 38.30
CA ALA A 182 -2.65 4.10 38.07
C ALA A 182 -3.08 5.57 38.24
N ILE A 183 -4.29 5.93 37.80
CA ILE A 183 -4.86 7.26 38.04
C ILE A 183 -5.06 7.51 39.54
N LYS A 184 -5.62 6.54 40.27
CA LYS A 184 -5.88 6.64 41.72
C LYS A 184 -4.58 6.70 42.54
N ASP A 185 -3.57 5.97 42.11
CA ASP A 185 -2.24 5.92 42.73
C ASP A 185 -1.41 7.19 42.46
N GLY A 186 -1.93 8.12 41.64
CA GLY A 186 -1.34 9.43 41.41
C GLY A 186 -0.22 9.45 40.36
N TYR A 187 -0.14 8.43 39.50
CA TYR A 187 0.79 8.46 38.36
C TYR A 187 0.48 9.64 37.44
N ARG A 188 1.52 10.39 37.06
CA ARG A 188 1.39 11.63 36.27
C ARG A 188 1.42 11.39 34.77
N LEU A 189 2.01 10.27 34.34
CA LEU A 189 2.00 9.81 32.96
C LEU A 189 1.66 8.31 32.94
N ILE A 190 0.66 7.95 32.15
CA ILE A 190 0.26 6.57 31.91
C ILE A 190 0.45 6.31 30.42
N ILE A 191 1.25 5.30 30.08
CA ILE A 191 1.53 4.87 28.71
C ILE A 191 0.73 3.58 28.44
N ASN A 192 0.14 3.50 27.24
CA ASN A 192 -0.84 2.49 26.83
C ASN A 192 -2.11 2.39 27.72
N PRO A 193 -2.69 3.51 28.19
CA PRO A 193 -3.93 3.47 28.96
C PRO A 193 -5.10 2.91 28.14
N VAL A 194 -6.06 2.32 28.82
CA VAL A 194 -7.33 1.87 28.23
C VAL A 194 -8.49 2.47 29.01
N PHE A 195 -9.44 3.04 28.29
CA PHE A 195 -10.68 3.62 28.82
C PHE A 195 -11.87 2.90 28.20
N MET A 196 -12.80 2.46 29.05
CA MET A 196 -13.93 1.64 28.64
C MET A 196 -15.23 2.29 29.10
N TRP A 197 -16.05 2.73 28.14
CA TRP A 197 -17.39 3.26 28.38
C TRP A 197 -18.43 2.29 27.83
N LYS A 198 -19.00 1.48 28.74
CA LYS A 198 -19.76 0.28 28.36
C LYS A 198 -18.88 -0.63 27.49
N ASP A 199 -19.35 -1.03 26.32
CA ASP A 199 -18.62 -1.88 25.39
C ASP A 199 -17.78 -1.06 24.38
N ILE A 200 -17.64 0.25 24.56
CA ILE A 200 -16.85 1.13 23.69
C ILE A 200 -15.50 1.42 24.33
N VAL A 201 -14.41 1.15 23.59
CA VAL A 201 -13.04 1.19 24.09
C VAL A 201 -12.22 2.26 23.37
N ALA A 202 -11.64 3.17 24.16
CA ALA A 202 -10.57 4.08 23.73
C ALA A 202 -9.22 3.59 24.27
N SER A 203 -8.24 3.47 23.40
CA SER A 203 -6.87 3.06 23.74
C SER A 203 -5.86 4.09 23.24
N PRO A 204 -5.83 5.29 23.85
CA PRO A 204 -4.84 6.31 23.49
C PRO A 204 -3.44 5.84 23.87
N TYR A 205 -2.41 6.35 23.19
CA TYR A 205 -1.02 5.96 23.46
C TYR A 205 -0.52 6.44 24.83
N PHE A 206 -0.96 7.61 25.28
CA PHE A 206 -0.66 8.07 26.63
C PHE A 206 -1.75 9.00 27.19
N TYR A 207 -1.78 9.11 28.53
CA TYR A 207 -2.62 10.03 29.27
C TYR A 207 -1.87 10.63 30.45
N MET A 208 -2.06 11.93 30.69
CA MET A 208 -1.53 12.66 31.83
C MET A 208 -2.69 13.17 32.68
N PRO A 209 -3.06 12.48 33.79
CA PRO A 209 -4.27 12.79 34.55
C PRO A 209 -4.28 14.21 35.15
N ASN A 210 -3.15 14.65 35.69
CA ASN A 210 -3.04 15.93 36.38
C ASN A 210 -3.01 17.10 35.40
N ASP A 211 -2.27 16.95 34.31
CA ASP A 211 -2.13 17.96 33.26
C ASP A 211 -3.30 17.93 32.26
N LYS A 212 -4.17 16.91 32.34
CA LYS A 212 -5.34 16.70 31.48
C LYS A 212 -4.96 16.66 30.00
N VAL A 213 -3.85 16.00 29.70
CA VAL A 213 -3.31 15.84 28.34
C VAL A 213 -3.47 14.40 27.89
N LEU A 214 -4.04 14.20 26.71
CA LEU A 214 -4.14 12.90 26.05
C LEU A 214 -3.24 12.87 24.81
N GLY A 215 -2.87 11.70 24.32
CA GLY A 215 -2.27 11.65 22.99
C GLY A 215 -2.16 10.27 22.38
N ASN A 216 -1.90 10.27 21.07
CA ASN A 216 -1.70 9.05 20.29
C ASN A 216 -0.36 9.03 19.57
N LEU A 217 0.13 7.83 19.29
CA LEU A 217 1.28 7.57 18.42
C LEU A 217 0.80 7.60 16.97
N GLY A 218 1.48 8.35 16.11
CA GLY A 218 1.19 8.39 14.68
C GLY A 218 2.36 7.85 13.88
N TYR A 219 2.06 6.85 13.04
CA TYR A 219 3.04 6.17 12.18
C TYR A 219 3.47 7.00 10.95
N SER A 220 2.72 8.06 10.64
CA SER A 220 3.08 9.06 9.63
C SER A 220 3.30 10.42 10.28
N GLY A 221 4.22 11.21 9.72
CA GLY A 221 4.41 12.58 10.18
C GLY A 221 3.26 13.54 9.80
N LYS A 222 2.25 13.10 9.03
CA LYS A 222 1.09 13.92 8.61
C LYS A 222 -0.07 13.79 9.61
N THR A 223 -0.69 14.91 9.98
CA THR A 223 -1.98 14.91 10.68
C THR A 223 -3.09 14.73 9.64
N SER A 224 -3.73 13.56 9.59
CA SER A 224 -4.85 13.28 8.70
C SER A 224 -6.19 13.58 9.38
N SER A 225 -7.27 13.70 8.60
CA SER A 225 -8.64 13.79 9.13
C SER A 225 -9.00 12.59 10.01
N SER A 226 -8.44 11.40 9.71
CA SER A 226 -8.58 10.18 10.52
C SER A 226 -8.00 10.40 11.93
N LYS A 227 -6.79 10.96 12.06
CA LYS A 227 -6.17 11.25 13.37
C LYS A 227 -6.96 12.28 14.18
N LEU A 228 -7.59 13.26 13.53
CA LEU A 228 -8.48 14.20 14.23
C LEU A 228 -9.79 13.54 14.68
N LEU A 229 -10.35 12.65 13.85
CA LEU A 229 -11.52 11.87 14.24
C LEU A 229 -11.19 10.90 15.39
N ARG A 230 -9.98 10.33 15.41
CA ARG A 230 -9.47 9.54 16.54
C ARG A 230 -9.37 10.37 17.81
N ALA A 231 -8.81 11.57 17.70
CA ALA A 231 -8.72 12.50 18.83
C ALA A 231 -10.12 12.85 19.38
N TRP A 232 -11.10 13.05 18.51
CA TRP A 232 -12.49 13.27 18.90
C TRP A 232 -13.10 12.05 19.59
N PHE A 233 -12.88 10.85 19.04
CA PHE A 233 -13.37 9.59 19.61
C PHE A 233 -12.82 9.37 21.04
N ASP A 234 -11.51 9.45 21.21
CA ASP A 234 -10.86 9.26 22.51
C ASP A 234 -11.33 10.33 23.51
N TYR A 235 -11.34 11.61 23.11
CA TYR A 235 -11.86 12.72 23.93
C TYR A 235 -13.31 12.48 24.39
N SER A 236 -14.17 12.05 23.46
CA SER A 236 -15.59 11.82 23.75
C SER A 236 -15.79 10.68 24.76
N ILE A 237 -14.97 9.64 24.72
CA ILE A 237 -15.06 8.53 25.68
C ILE A 237 -14.57 8.96 27.07
N LEU A 238 -13.42 9.64 27.15
CA LEU A 238 -12.88 10.10 28.44
C LEU A 238 -13.84 11.07 29.14
N THR A 239 -14.44 12.00 28.40
CA THR A 239 -15.44 12.93 28.96
C THR A 239 -16.69 12.22 29.45
N LYS A 240 -17.15 11.16 28.77
CA LYS A 240 -18.28 10.32 29.24
C LYS A 240 -17.98 9.55 30.51
N LEU A 241 -16.71 9.23 30.75
CA LEU A 241 -16.25 8.61 31.99
C LEU A 241 -15.98 9.64 33.11
N GLY A 242 -16.16 10.94 32.84
CA GLY A 242 -15.96 12.01 33.82
C GLY A 242 -14.52 12.49 33.94
N TYR A 243 -13.64 12.16 32.99
CA TYR A 243 -12.28 12.70 32.93
C TYR A 243 -12.24 14.01 32.15
N ASP A 244 -11.55 15.00 32.70
CA ASP A 244 -11.27 16.24 31.99
C ASP A 244 -10.09 16.07 31.04
N VAL A 245 -10.23 16.56 29.81
CA VAL A 245 -9.16 16.61 28.81
C VAL A 245 -9.08 18.01 28.23
N PHE A 246 -7.95 18.68 28.45
CA PHE A 246 -7.71 20.07 28.02
C PHE A 246 -6.82 20.17 26.79
N ASP A 247 -6.04 19.13 26.52
CA ASP A 247 -5.18 19.09 25.34
C ASP A 247 -5.06 17.68 24.81
N TYR A 248 -4.76 17.60 23.52
CA TYR A 248 -4.51 16.34 22.84
C TYR A 248 -3.26 16.52 21.98
N LYS A 249 -2.29 15.64 22.14
CA LYS A 249 -1.01 15.69 21.42
C LYS A 249 -0.83 14.46 20.54
N LEU A 250 -0.01 14.59 19.50
CA LEU A 250 0.39 13.45 18.67
C LEU A 250 1.89 13.24 18.85
N CYS A 251 2.28 12.03 19.25
CA CYS A 251 3.65 11.55 19.14
C CYS A 251 3.84 11.08 17.70
N LEU A 252 4.48 11.89 16.88
CA LEU A 252 4.66 11.60 15.47
C LEU A 252 6.12 11.25 15.23
N MET A 253 6.37 10.41 14.21
CA MET A 253 7.67 10.44 13.57
C MET A 253 7.98 11.89 13.18
N LYS A 254 9.15 12.39 13.56
CA LYS A 254 9.56 13.77 13.29
C LYS A 254 9.43 14.00 11.79
N LYS A 255 8.42 14.80 11.44
CA LYS A 255 8.15 15.11 10.06
C LYS A 255 9.25 16.05 9.58
N SER A 256 9.81 15.73 8.43
CA SER A 256 10.58 16.69 7.67
C SER A 256 9.71 17.92 7.38
N GLY A 257 10.06 19.07 7.94
CA GLY A 257 9.40 20.35 7.62
C GLY A 257 9.53 20.76 6.15
N VAL A 258 10.35 20.02 5.39
CA VAL A 258 10.64 20.28 3.98
C VAL A 258 9.49 19.87 3.06
N PHE A 259 8.82 18.74 3.33
CA PHE A 259 7.77 18.24 2.43
C PHE A 259 6.44 19.00 2.53
N ASP A 260 6.13 19.58 3.69
CA ASP A 260 4.92 20.40 3.86
C ASP A 260 5.12 21.83 3.30
N SER A 261 6.36 22.35 3.32
CA SER A 261 6.65 23.74 2.90
C SER A 261 6.75 23.92 1.37
N PHE A 262 6.86 22.83 0.60
CA PHE A 262 6.80 22.87 -0.87
C PHE A 262 5.42 23.32 -1.40
N ALA A 263 4.37 23.26 -0.59
CA ALA A 263 3.04 23.73 -0.98
C ALA A 263 2.87 25.26 -0.90
N PHE A 264 3.75 25.98 -0.19
CA PHE A 264 3.51 27.38 0.20
C PHE A 264 4.51 28.39 -0.38
N ARG A 265 5.63 27.93 -0.94
CA ARG A 265 6.62 28.78 -1.64
C ARG A 265 7.00 28.13 -2.98
N LYS A 266 7.38 28.91 -3.99
CA LYS A 266 8.05 28.37 -5.17
C LYS A 266 9.51 28.10 -4.81
N TRP A 267 9.84 26.82 -4.64
CA TRP A 267 11.21 26.35 -4.45
C TRP A 267 11.82 26.03 -5.81
N THR A 268 13.06 26.45 -6.03
CA THR A 268 13.92 25.92 -7.09
C THR A 268 14.26 24.46 -6.78
N ASP A 269 14.58 23.66 -7.79
CA ASP A 269 14.92 22.25 -7.57
C ASP A 269 16.20 22.08 -6.73
N ALA A 270 17.11 23.05 -6.77
CA ALA A 270 18.27 23.11 -5.89
C ALA A 270 17.88 23.29 -4.41
N GLU A 271 17.02 24.26 -4.09
CA GLU A 271 16.54 24.48 -2.71
C GLU A 271 15.79 23.23 -2.19
N LYS A 272 15.01 22.55 -3.05
CA LYS A 272 14.32 21.31 -2.65
C LYS A 272 15.30 20.19 -2.31
N LEU A 273 16.35 20.05 -3.12
CA LEU A 273 17.38 19.03 -2.95
C LEU A 273 18.19 19.28 -1.67
N GLU A 274 18.64 20.51 -1.43
CA GLU A 274 19.37 20.91 -0.22
C GLU A 274 18.58 20.56 1.05
N ALA A 275 17.32 20.99 1.11
CA ALA A 275 16.46 20.72 2.25
C ALA A 275 16.20 19.21 2.43
N TYR A 276 16.07 18.44 1.34
CA TYR A 276 15.96 16.99 1.42
C TYR A 276 17.21 16.34 2.02
N ILE A 277 18.40 16.78 1.60
CA ILE A 277 19.69 16.27 2.10
C ILE A 277 19.88 16.58 3.59
N GLU A 278 19.62 17.83 4.00
CA GLU A 278 19.68 18.23 5.42
C GLU A 278 18.78 17.36 6.30
N GLU A 279 17.63 16.95 5.77
CA GLU A 279 16.73 16.07 6.48
C GLU A 279 17.27 14.65 6.58
N MET A 280 17.68 14.07 5.45
CA MET A 280 18.28 12.72 5.42
C MET A 280 19.44 12.61 6.41
N GLN A 281 20.27 13.66 6.55
CA GLN A 281 21.38 13.72 7.49
C GLN A 281 21.01 13.53 8.96
N LYS A 282 19.73 13.64 9.34
CA LYS A 282 19.25 13.42 10.72
C LYS A 282 19.00 11.93 11.02
N TRP A 283 18.91 11.09 10.00
CA TRP A 283 18.56 9.67 10.15
C TRP A 283 19.80 8.79 10.32
N ARG A 284 19.72 7.86 11.26
CA ARG A 284 20.78 6.91 11.58
C ARG A 284 20.23 5.51 11.56
N LYS A 285 21.03 4.55 11.11
CA LYS A 285 20.65 3.13 11.06
C LYS A 285 20.05 2.69 12.39
N GLY A 286 18.85 2.09 12.33
CA GLY A 286 18.14 1.53 13.48
C GLY A 286 17.51 2.54 14.44
N LYS A 287 17.58 3.86 14.20
CA LYS A 287 17.04 4.88 15.10
C LYS A 287 16.00 5.77 14.44
N ASN A 288 14.80 5.78 15.01
CA ASN A 288 13.74 6.70 14.64
C ASN A 288 13.88 8.05 15.35
N ASN A 289 13.48 9.10 14.65
CA ASN A 289 13.35 10.43 15.21
C ASN A 289 11.86 10.73 15.42
N PHE A 290 11.52 11.21 16.61
CA PHE A 290 10.15 11.52 16.99
C PHE A 290 9.98 13.00 17.36
N THR A 291 8.74 13.45 17.37
CA THR A 291 8.33 14.76 17.85
C THR A 291 6.97 14.66 18.53
N ILE A 292 6.74 15.51 19.54
CA ILE A 292 5.38 15.72 20.07
C ILE A 292 4.83 16.96 19.36
N SER A 293 3.85 16.77 18.48
CA SER A 293 3.22 17.90 17.81
C SER A 293 2.16 18.52 18.70
N GLU A 294 2.31 19.80 19.01
CA GLU A 294 1.20 20.73 19.24
C GLU A 294 0.81 21.23 17.84
N ILE A 295 -0.46 21.22 17.44
CA ILE A 295 -0.78 21.58 16.05
C ILE A 295 -0.36 23.03 15.76
N SER A 296 0.64 23.19 14.90
CA SER A 296 0.86 24.38 14.09
C SER A 296 -0.25 24.48 13.02
N ALA A 297 -0.86 25.66 12.93
CA ALA A 297 -2.22 25.96 12.46
C ALA A 297 -2.89 24.98 11.47
N VAL A 298 -4.08 24.48 11.79
CA VAL A 298 -4.95 23.77 10.83
C VAL A 298 -5.50 24.77 9.80
N SER A 299 -4.99 24.78 8.58
CA SER A 299 -5.67 25.41 7.45
C SER A 299 -6.71 24.47 6.83
N LYS A 300 -7.87 25.04 6.49
CA LYS A 300 -8.90 24.36 5.69
C LYS A 300 -8.41 24.24 4.25
N THR A 301 -8.13 23.02 3.82
CA THR A 301 -8.50 22.63 2.46
C THR A 301 -9.42 21.43 2.57
N SER A 302 -10.39 21.33 1.65
CA SER A 302 -11.47 20.32 1.61
C SER A 302 -11.06 18.83 1.75
N ARG A 303 -9.76 18.51 1.92
CA ARG A 303 -9.24 17.12 1.92
C ARG A 303 -8.06 16.85 2.84
N ASN A 304 -7.33 17.85 3.35
CA ASN A 304 -6.19 17.65 4.23
C ASN A 304 -6.06 18.83 5.20
N VAL A 305 -5.83 18.51 6.48
CA VAL A 305 -5.44 19.46 7.52
C VAL A 305 -3.96 19.78 7.28
N GLN A 306 -3.67 20.94 6.70
CA GLN A 306 -2.29 21.39 6.48
C GLN A 306 -1.90 22.43 7.53
N THR A 307 -0.68 22.29 8.05
CA THR A 307 -0.04 23.24 8.96
C THR A 307 0.24 24.55 8.22
N THR A 308 -0.43 25.63 8.58
CA THR A 308 0.00 27.00 8.23
C THR A 308 0.61 27.68 9.45
N ASP A 309 1.30 28.78 9.21
CA ASP A 309 2.03 29.67 10.12
C ASP A 309 1.93 29.39 11.65
N LEU A 310 3.09 29.15 12.27
CA LEU A 310 3.29 28.87 13.71
C LEU A 310 2.75 29.97 14.64
N SER A 311 2.44 31.14 14.10
CA SER A 311 1.93 32.31 14.82
C SER A 311 0.47 32.17 15.29
N ASN A 312 -0.30 31.21 14.75
CA ASN A 312 -1.73 30.99 15.08
C ASN A 312 -2.02 29.54 15.53
N THR A 313 -1.26 29.01 16.49
CA THR A 313 -1.46 27.66 17.05
C THR A 313 -2.70 27.60 17.95
N THR A 314 -3.51 26.54 17.82
CA THR A 314 -4.67 26.26 18.69
C THR A 314 -4.62 24.79 19.13
N LYS A 315 -4.88 24.52 20.41
CA LYS A 315 -4.94 23.14 20.95
C LYS A 315 -5.93 22.28 20.16
N ILE A 316 -5.63 20.99 19.98
CA ILE A 316 -6.47 20.06 19.22
C ILE A 316 -7.89 20.02 19.78
N ILE A 317 -8.03 19.94 21.10
CA ILE A 317 -9.34 19.93 21.77
C ILE A 317 -10.12 21.23 21.51
N ASN A 318 -9.46 22.39 21.48
CA ASN A 318 -10.12 23.66 21.17
C ASN A 318 -10.63 23.67 19.72
N PHE A 319 -9.84 23.17 18.77
CA PHE A 319 -10.27 23.01 17.38
C PHE A 319 -11.49 22.07 17.27
N LEU A 320 -11.45 20.94 17.98
CA LEU A 320 -12.53 19.96 17.99
C LEU A 320 -13.81 20.47 18.66
N THR A 321 -13.73 21.31 19.69
CA THR A 321 -14.91 21.78 20.45
C THR A 321 -15.52 23.07 19.90
N THR A 322 -14.74 23.95 19.27
CA THR A 322 -15.20 25.27 18.78
C THR A 322 -15.88 25.25 17.40
N GLY A 323 -16.05 24.08 16.77
CA GLY A 323 -16.81 23.95 15.52
C GLY A 323 -16.06 24.31 14.24
N TYR A 324 -14.76 24.59 14.30
CA TYR A 324 -13.95 24.82 13.11
C TYR A 324 -13.68 23.50 12.36
N GLY A 325 -14.56 23.11 11.44
CA GLY A 325 -14.27 22.01 10.49
C GLY A 325 -15.49 21.18 10.14
N GLU A 326 -15.64 20.89 8.85
CA GLU A 326 -16.64 20.00 8.23
C GLU A 326 -16.44 18.52 8.62
N LEU A 327 -15.81 18.21 9.76
CA LEU A 327 -15.82 16.85 10.29
C LEU A 327 -17.26 16.55 10.69
N LYS A 328 -17.85 15.52 10.08
CA LYS A 328 -19.16 14.99 10.49
C LYS A 328 -18.99 14.42 11.91
N LYS A 329 -19.15 15.28 12.91
CA LYS A 329 -19.07 14.93 14.34
C LYS A 329 -20.35 14.20 14.69
N ILE A 330 -20.42 12.91 14.36
CA ILE A 330 -21.51 12.10 14.86
C ILE A 330 -21.32 11.97 16.37
N SER A 331 -22.41 12.07 17.13
CA SER A 331 -22.34 11.96 18.59
C SER A 331 -21.86 10.58 18.99
N ILE A 332 -20.98 10.49 19.99
CA ILE A 332 -20.60 9.20 20.57
C ILE A 332 -21.81 8.50 21.21
N ASP A 333 -22.82 9.25 21.64
CA ASP A 333 -24.09 8.69 22.14
C ASP A 333 -24.89 8.03 21.01
N GLU A 334 -24.94 8.66 19.83
CA GLU A 334 -25.63 8.08 18.66
C GLU A 334 -24.95 6.80 18.22
N PHE A 335 -23.61 6.78 18.18
CA PHE A 335 -22.86 5.56 17.92
C PHE A 335 -23.14 4.49 18.98
N LYS A 336 -23.14 4.86 20.27
CA LYS A 336 -23.50 3.96 21.39
C LYS A 336 -24.90 3.37 21.21
N ASP A 337 -25.88 4.19 20.85
CA ASP A 337 -27.26 3.73 20.64
C ASP A 337 -27.35 2.82 19.40
N TYR A 338 -26.59 3.11 18.35
CA TYR A 338 -26.49 2.23 17.18
C TYR A 338 -25.95 0.86 17.56
N VAL A 339 -24.83 0.79 18.29
CA VAL A 339 -24.18 -0.49 18.63
C VAL A 339 -24.95 -1.30 19.68
N ASN A 340 -25.65 -0.65 20.62
CA ASN A 340 -26.52 -1.35 21.59
C ASN A 340 -27.71 -2.05 20.91
N ASP A 341 -28.14 -1.52 19.76
CA ASP A 341 -29.29 -2.01 19.00
C ASP A 341 -28.84 -2.79 17.74
N ILE A 342 -27.56 -3.16 17.66
CA ILE A 342 -26.98 -3.72 16.43
C ILE A 342 -27.62 -5.08 16.09
N GLU A 343 -27.97 -5.88 17.11
CA GLU A 343 -28.63 -7.18 16.92
C GLU A 343 -29.98 -7.06 16.21
N SER A 344 -30.76 -6.01 16.52
CA SER A 344 -32.06 -5.79 15.86
C SER A 344 -31.90 -5.27 14.43
N LYS A 345 -30.71 -4.73 14.11
CA LYS A 345 -30.33 -4.13 12.83
C LYS A 345 -29.54 -5.06 11.92
N ILE A 346 -29.46 -6.36 12.21
CA ILE A 346 -28.69 -7.34 11.42
C ILE A 346 -29.05 -7.34 9.93
N THR A 347 -30.32 -7.09 9.57
CA THR A 347 -30.75 -6.99 8.16
C THR A 347 -30.22 -5.73 7.47
N ALA A 348 -30.00 -4.65 8.22
CA ALA A 348 -29.38 -3.43 7.72
C ALA A 348 -27.86 -3.57 7.52
N TRP A 349 -27.29 -4.75 7.78
CA TRP A 349 -25.91 -5.05 7.43
C TRP A 349 -25.76 -5.59 6.01
N GLU A 350 -26.83 -5.88 5.28
CA GLU A 350 -26.68 -6.28 3.89
C GLU A 350 -26.64 -5.05 2.99
N LEU A 351 -25.75 -5.07 1.99
CA LEU A 351 -25.91 -4.15 0.87
C LEU A 351 -27.33 -4.32 0.32
N PRO A 352 -28.04 -3.27 -0.06
CA PRO A 352 -29.37 -3.40 -0.65
C PRO A 352 -29.33 -4.16 -1.98
N GLU A 353 -30.47 -4.66 -2.47
CA GLU A 353 -30.53 -5.29 -3.80
C GLU A 353 -30.33 -4.27 -4.93
N THR A 354 -30.73 -3.02 -4.69
CA THR A 354 -30.59 -1.89 -5.61
C THR A 354 -29.93 -0.71 -4.92
N ILE A 355 -29.18 0.09 -5.68
CA ILE A 355 -28.65 1.37 -5.20
C ILE A 355 -29.69 2.45 -5.51
N ASP A 356 -30.42 2.88 -4.48
CA ASP A 356 -31.40 3.97 -4.60
C ASP A 356 -30.76 5.36 -4.41
N GLU A 357 -29.58 5.42 -3.77
CA GLU A 357 -28.82 6.65 -3.55
C GLU A 357 -27.82 6.92 -4.69
N SER A 358 -27.30 8.14 -4.80
CA SER A 358 -26.30 8.47 -5.81
C SER A 358 -25.06 7.55 -5.70
N PRO A 359 -24.60 6.88 -6.78
CA PRO A 359 -23.33 6.12 -6.78
C PRO A 359 -22.14 6.92 -6.28
N LEU A 360 -22.21 8.24 -6.42
CA LEU A 360 -21.22 9.17 -5.92
C LEU A 360 -21.06 9.08 -4.40
N PHE A 361 -22.15 8.87 -3.66
CA PHE A 361 -22.11 8.63 -2.23
C PHE A 361 -21.20 7.43 -1.95
N TYR A 362 -21.42 6.30 -2.62
CA TYR A 362 -20.67 5.08 -2.37
C TYR A 362 -19.21 5.10 -2.86
N LEU A 363 -18.90 5.83 -3.94
CA LEU A 363 -17.63 5.72 -4.66
C LEU A 363 -16.67 6.92 -4.48
N THR A 364 -17.09 7.97 -3.75
CA THR A 364 -16.27 9.20 -3.60
C THR A 364 -15.77 9.49 -2.20
N TYR A 365 -16.13 8.66 -1.22
CA TYR A 365 -15.48 8.74 0.07
C TYR A 365 -13.98 8.52 -0.10
N LYS A 366 -13.19 9.30 0.64
CA LYS A 366 -11.72 9.29 0.59
C LYS A 366 -11.18 9.07 1.99
N TYR A 367 -11.23 7.82 2.41
CA TYR A 367 -10.70 7.34 3.67
C TYR A 367 -9.95 6.02 3.44
N GLU A 368 -9.13 5.63 4.41
CA GLU A 368 -7.99 4.71 4.27
C GLU A 368 -8.37 3.29 3.79
N ASP A 369 -9.62 2.84 3.92
CA ASP A 369 -10.18 1.53 3.48
C ASP A 369 -11.12 1.61 2.25
N THR A 370 -11.08 2.72 1.50
CA THR A 370 -12.00 2.96 0.37
C THR A 370 -11.91 1.95 -0.76
N ASN A 371 -10.75 1.33 -0.99
CA ASN A 371 -10.60 0.36 -2.08
C ASN A 371 -11.40 -0.93 -1.83
N ASP A 372 -11.50 -1.38 -0.57
CA ASP A 372 -12.25 -2.61 -0.23
C ASP A 372 -13.75 -2.38 -0.25
N VAL A 373 -14.19 -1.23 0.26
CA VAL A 373 -15.59 -0.77 0.16
C VAL A 373 -16.00 -0.62 -1.31
N HIS A 374 -15.16 0.04 -2.11
CA HIS A 374 -15.40 0.20 -3.55
C HIS A 374 -15.54 -1.16 -4.23
N LYS A 375 -14.60 -2.09 -4.03
CA LYS A 375 -14.62 -3.43 -4.62
C LYS A 375 -15.88 -4.22 -4.26
N GLN A 376 -16.36 -4.16 -3.01
CA GLN A 376 -17.64 -4.76 -2.59
C GLN A 376 -18.84 -4.24 -3.39
N ILE A 377 -18.89 -2.92 -3.60
CA ILE A 377 -19.98 -2.28 -4.35
C ILE A 377 -19.90 -2.70 -5.82
N ILE A 378 -18.70 -2.67 -6.42
CA ILE A 378 -18.52 -3.12 -7.81
C ILE A 378 -18.93 -4.58 -7.96
N GLU A 379 -18.45 -5.48 -7.10
CA GLU A 379 -18.75 -6.92 -7.18
C GLU A 379 -20.26 -7.17 -7.14
N LYS A 380 -20.97 -6.48 -6.25
CA LYS A 380 -22.40 -6.70 -6.07
C LYS A 380 -23.23 -6.22 -7.26
N TYR A 381 -22.98 -5.00 -7.75
CA TYR A 381 -23.88 -4.35 -8.71
C TYR A 381 -23.37 -4.41 -10.15
N HIS A 382 -22.07 -4.53 -10.35
CA HIS A 382 -21.41 -4.59 -11.65
C HIS A 382 -20.25 -5.60 -11.65
N PRO A 383 -20.51 -6.90 -11.40
CA PRO A 383 -19.48 -7.92 -11.25
C PRO A 383 -18.52 -7.98 -12.45
N ASP A 384 -19.01 -7.75 -13.67
CA ASP A 384 -18.20 -7.75 -14.90
C ASP A 384 -17.10 -6.66 -14.93
N ALA A 385 -17.25 -5.63 -14.09
CA ALA A 385 -16.35 -4.49 -14.00
C ALA A 385 -15.28 -4.60 -12.91
N ILE A 386 -15.38 -5.59 -12.01
CA ILE A 386 -14.44 -5.75 -10.90
C ILE A 386 -12.99 -5.92 -11.36
N LEU A 387 -12.82 -6.53 -12.53
CA LEU A 387 -11.50 -6.78 -13.12
C LEU A 387 -10.93 -5.58 -13.86
N GLY A 388 -11.72 -4.54 -14.15
CA GLY A 388 -11.25 -3.34 -14.84
C GLY A 388 -10.58 -2.32 -13.93
N SER A 389 -9.99 -1.29 -14.53
CA SER A 389 -9.36 -0.19 -13.78
C SER A 389 -10.40 0.62 -13.01
N LYS A 390 -9.93 1.42 -12.03
CA LYS A 390 -10.80 2.32 -11.26
C LYS A 390 -11.58 3.26 -12.17
N GLU A 391 -10.96 3.74 -13.25
CA GLU A 391 -11.60 4.57 -14.27
C GLU A 391 -12.72 3.83 -15.00
N TYR A 392 -12.51 2.55 -15.33
CA TYR A 392 -13.54 1.70 -15.93
C TYR A 392 -14.69 1.47 -14.95
N GLN A 393 -14.38 1.06 -13.72
CA GLN A 393 -15.33 0.83 -12.63
C GLN A 393 -16.19 2.07 -12.37
N ASP A 394 -15.60 3.23 -12.12
CA ASP A 394 -16.33 4.49 -11.88
C ASP A 394 -17.28 4.83 -13.04
N SER A 395 -16.83 4.65 -14.27
CA SER A 395 -17.61 5.01 -15.45
C SER A 395 -18.78 4.07 -15.69
N THR A 396 -18.66 2.80 -15.29
CA THR A 396 -19.82 1.86 -15.31
C THR A 396 -20.93 2.29 -14.36
N PHE A 397 -20.58 2.99 -13.27
CA PHE A 397 -21.53 3.62 -12.33
C PHE A 397 -21.94 5.05 -12.72
N GLY A 398 -21.46 5.57 -13.86
CA GLY A 398 -21.77 6.93 -14.30
C GLY A 398 -21.06 8.04 -13.50
N VAL A 399 -19.99 7.71 -12.78
CA VAL A 399 -19.19 8.65 -11.98
C VAL A 399 -18.02 9.15 -12.83
N PHE A 400 -17.91 10.47 -13.02
CA PHE A 400 -16.91 11.07 -13.92
C PHE A 400 -16.15 12.26 -13.30
N GLY A 401 -14.97 12.55 -13.88
CA GLY A 401 -14.15 13.73 -13.60
C GLY A 401 -12.96 13.50 -12.66
N LYS A 402 -11.91 14.36 -12.75
CA LYS A 402 -10.65 14.25 -11.99
C LYS A 402 -10.81 14.18 -10.46
N LEU A 403 -11.94 14.69 -9.96
CA LEU A 403 -12.27 14.71 -8.53
C LEU A 403 -13.49 13.86 -8.19
N LYS A 404 -14.03 13.11 -9.15
CA LYS A 404 -15.25 12.30 -9.06
C LYS A 404 -16.43 13.07 -8.44
N LYS A 405 -16.63 14.34 -8.82
CA LYS A 405 -17.66 15.20 -8.20
C LYS A 405 -18.99 15.22 -8.96
N GLU A 406 -19.07 14.52 -10.08
CA GLU A 406 -20.23 14.58 -10.96
C GLU A 406 -20.70 13.17 -11.32
N VAL A 407 -22.01 12.93 -11.12
CA VAL A 407 -22.71 11.81 -11.77
C VAL A 407 -23.28 12.36 -13.07
N ARG A 408 -22.88 11.78 -14.20
CA ARG A 408 -23.43 12.15 -15.51
C ARG A 408 -23.52 10.94 -16.41
N SER A 409 -24.30 11.05 -17.48
CA SER A 409 -24.23 10.07 -18.55
C SER A 409 -22.84 10.06 -19.20
N PRO A 410 -22.31 8.89 -19.58
CA PRO A 410 -21.06 8.81 -20.34
C PRO A 410 -21.19 9.57 -21.66
N SER A 411 -20.13 10.26 -22.06
CA SER A 411 -19.99 10.86 -23.39
C SER A 411 -19.95 9.76 -24.46
N LEU A 412 -20.12 10.12 -25.73
CA LEU A 412 -20.08 9.15 -26.83
C LEU A 412 -18.77 8.33 -26.82
N VAL A 413 -17.63 8.99 -26.61
CA VAL A 413 -16.32 8.34 -26.54
C VAL A 413 -16.23 7.37 -25.35
N GLU A 414 -16.78 7.73 -24.19
CA GLU A 414 -16.81 6.84 -23.02
C GLU A 414 -17.76 5.66 -23.22
N LYS A 415 -18.91 5.85 -23.88
CA LYS A 415 -19.80 4.74 -24.28
C LYS A 415 -19.10 3.77 -25.23
N ASP A 416 -18.38 4.32 -26.21
CA ASP A 416 -17.59 3.51 -27.14
C ASP A 416 -16.52 2.71 -26.39
N ALA A 417 -15.82 3.33 -25.42
CA ALA A 417 -14.82 2.66 -24.60
C ALA A 417 -15.43 1.53 -23.77
N ILE A 418 -16.56 1.79 -23.10
CA ILE A 418 -17.28 0.77 -22.31
C ILE A 418 -17.70 -0.40 -23.19
N ASN A 419 -18.18 -0.14 -24.41
CA ASN A 419 -18.56 -1.20 -25.35
C ASN A 419 -17.36 -1.95 -25.93
N PHE A 420 -16.21 -1.28 -26.09
CA PHE A 420 -14.95 -1.91 -26.51
C PHE A 420 -14.47 -2.91 -25.44
N TYR A 421 -14.46 -2.50 -24.16
CA TYR A 421 -14.02 -3.34 -23.04
C TYR A 421 -14.96 -4.50 -22.66
N LYS A 422 -16.13 -4.60 -23.30
CA LYS A 422 -17.03 -5.76 -23.14
C LYS A 422 -16.62 -6.97 -23.98
N ASN A 423 -15.76 -6.77 -24.97
CA ASN A 423 -15.28 -7.85 -25.83
C ASN A 423 -13.78 -7.99 -25.67
N ASP A 424 -13.37 -8.95 -24.85
CA ASP A 424 -11.97 -9.18 -24.43
C ASP A 424 -11.03 -9.59 -25.58
N ALA A 425 -11.54 -9.85 -26.79
CA ALA A 425 -10.73 -10.22 -27.96
C ALA A 425 -10.24 -9.01 -28.80
N LEU A 426 -10.76 -7.81 -28.55
CA LEU A 426 -10.47 -6.65 -29.39
C LEU A 426 -9.13 -5.99 -29.03
N ILE A 427 -8.36 -5.60 -30.04
CA ILE A 427 -7.20 -4.73 -29.90
C ILE A 427 -7.37 -3.54 -30.82
N SER A 428 -7.32 -2.33 -30.26
CA SER A 428 -7.26 -1.08 -31.03
C SER A 428 -5.82 -0.63 -31.13
N ILE A 429 -5.33 -0.46 -32.36
CA ILE A 429 -4.05 0.17 -32.64
C ILE A 429 -4.38 1.60 -33.02
N ASN A 430 -4.12 2.53 -32.11
CA ASN A 430 -4.50 3.91 -32.38
C ASN A 430 -3.39 4.58 -33.16
N ASN A 431 -3.77 5.27 -34.24
CA ASN A 431 -2.85 6.16 -34.92
C ASN A 431 -2.27 7.12 -33.88
N VAL A 432 -0.96 7.10 -33.73
CA VAL A 432 -0.23 8.23 -33.13
C VAL A 432 -0.42 9.37 -34.14
N ASP A 433 -1.53 10.09 -34.00
CA ASP A 433 -1.91 11.21 -34.87
C ASP A 433 -0.67 12.08 -35.10
N PRO A 434 -0.34 12.54 -36.33
CA PRO A 434 0.68 13.57 -36.53
C PRO A 434 0.46 14.82 -35.66
N MET A 435 -0.73 15.02 -35.09
CA MET A 435 -1.02 16.02 -34.05
C MET A 435 -0.39 15.68 -32.67
N PHE A 436 0.05 14.44 -32.42
CA PHE A 436 1.02 14.08 -31.37
C PHE A 436 2.43 14.63 -31.65
N ALA A 437 2.73 15.16 -32.84
CA ALA A 437 3.92 15.99 -33.03
C ALA A 437 3.86 17.32 -32.24
N LYS A 438 2.69 17.68 -31.68
CA LYS A 438 2.55 18.75 -30.67
C LYS A 438 2.49 18.24 -29.23
N ILE A 439 2.54 16.93 -29.01
CA ILE A 439 2.53 16.31 -27.68
C ILE A 439 3.99 16.06 -27.31
N THR A 440 4.50 16.94 -26.44
CA THR A 440 5.78 16.89 -25.69
C THR A 440 6.81 15.87 -26.17
N ASP A 441 7.98 16.37 -26.59
CA ASP A 441 9.21 15.65 -27.04
C ASP A 441 9.47 14.25 -26.45
N THR A 442 9.03 14.02 -25.21
CA THR A 442 9.13 12.75 -24.49
C THR A 442 8.45 11.58 -25.20
N ASN A 443 7.19 11.65 -25.64
CA ASN A 443 6.48 10.47 -26.16
C ASN A 443 7.00 9.99 -27.52
N LYS A 444 7.30 10.93 -28.43
CA LYS A 444 7.89 10.63 -29.74
C LYS A 444 9.22 9.89 -29.62
N ARG A 445 10.06 10.27 -28.65
CA ARG A 445 11.36 9.67 -28.36
C ARG A 445 11.27 8.19 -27.94
N TYR A 446 10.21 7.76 -27.25
CA TYR A 446 10.05 6.36 -26.83
C TYR A 446 9.68 5.44 -28.00
N TYR A 447 8.74 5.87 -28.85
CA TYR A 447 8.30 5.08 -30.01
C TYR A 447 9.40 4.92 -31.05
N GLU A 448 10.08 6.03 -31.38
CA GLU A 448 11.19 6.00 -32.32
C GLU A 448 12.29 5.07 -31.80
N ARG A 449 12.66 5.15 -30.52
CA ARG A 449 13.66 4.23 -29.94
C ARG A 449 13.25 2.76 -29.95
N PHE A 450 11.99 2.45 -29.66
CA PHE A 450 11.52 1.06 -29.62
C PHE A 450 11.44 0.44 -31.02
N MET A 451 10.96 1.23 -31.99
CA MET A 451 10.69 0.77 -33.36
C MET A 451 11.86 1.03 -34.33
N ASP A 452 12.92 1.73 -33.90
CA ASP A 452 14.14 1.92 -34.69
C ASP A 452 14.90 0.60 -34.79
N LEU A 453 14.85 -0.02 -35.97
CA LEU A 453 15.52 -1.28 -36.28
C LEU A 453 17.05 -1.13 -36.39
N GLU A 454 17.59 0.08 -36.34
CA GLU A 454 19.04 0.34 -36.39
C GLU A 454 19.70 0.32 -35.00
N HIS A 455 18.95 0.58 -33.92
CA HIS A 455 19.48 0.73 -32.54
C HIS A 455 18.63 -0.06 -31.53
N GLN A 456 18.94 -1.34 -31.34
CA GLN A 456 18.16 -2.23 -30.45
C GLN A 456 19.01 -3.07 -29.50
N TYR A 457 20.16 -2.54 -29.07
CA TYR A 457 20.87 -3.10 -27.92
C TYR A 457 20.20 -2.59 -26.64
N PHE A 458 19.31 -3.41 -26.09
CA PHE A 458 18.47 -3.05 -24.94
C PHE A 458 18.97 -3.72 -23.66
N VAL A 459 18.98 -2.93 -22.59
CA VAL A 459 19.21 -3.39 -21.22
C VAL A 459 17.87 -3.40 -20.50
N TRP A 460 17.30 -4.57 -20.30
CA TRP A 460 16.03 -4.77 -19.61
C TRP A 460 16.31 -4.97 -18.13
N PHE A 461 15.59 -4.27 -17.27
CA PHE A 461 15.77 -4.44 -15.84
C PHE A 461 14.49 -4.16 -15.05
N ASP A 462 14.50 -4.67 -13.83
CA ASP A 462 13.43 -4.48 -12.86
C ASP A 462 14.05 -4.37 -11.46
N PHE A 463 13.40 -3.64 -10.57
CA PHE A 463 13.81 -3.51 -9.17
C PHE A 463 12.75 -4.07 -8.24
N GLU A 464 13.20 -4.77 -7.20
CA GLU A 464 12.35 -5.20 -6.10
C GLU A 464 12.86 -4.60 -4.77
N GLY A 465 11.93 -4.23 -3.89
CA GLY A 465 12.18 -3.38 -2.73
C GLY A 465 12.44 -4.10 -1.40
N VAL A 466 12.94 -3.36 -0.42
CA VAL A 466 12.89 -3.66 1.02
C VAL A 466 12.52 -2.40 1.79
N THR A 467 11.62 -2.49 2.76
CA THR A 467 11.32 -1.39 3.68
C THR A 467 11.45 -1.83 5.14
N ASN A 468 11.42 -0.89 6.07
CA ASN A 468 11.37 -1.19 7.50
C ASN A 468 10.81 0.00 8.30
N THR A 469 10.34 -0.29 9.50
CA THR A 469 9.77 0.69 10.46
C THR A 469 10.84 1.58 11.11
N ILE A 470 12.11 1.24 10.89
CA ILE A 470 13.32 1.94 11.33
C ILE A 470 14.29 2.08 10.14
N PRO A 471 15.24 3.03 10.17
CA PRO A 471 16.21 3.15 9.08
C PRO A 471 17.06 1.89 8.90
N ILE A 472 17.12 1.37 7.67
CA ILE A 472 17.93 0.20 7.32
C ILE A 472 19.43 0.55 7.26
N ILE A 473 19.73 1.77 6.82
CA ILE A 473 21.07 2.36 6.73
C ILE A 473 21.06 3.79 7.27
N ASP A 474 22.23 4.40 7.39
CA ASP A 474 22.33 5.83 7.64
C ASP A 474 21.69 6.63 6.50
N PHE A 475 21.07 7.76 6.85
CA PHE A 475 20.39 8.66 5.93
C PHE A 475 19.09 8.14 5.29
N HIS A 476 18.72 6.88 5.53
CA HIS A 476 17.46 6.29 5.09
C HIS A 476 16.29 6.72 5.96
N ILE A 477 15.20 7.14 5.33
CA ILE A 477 13.97 7.52 6.03
C ILE A 477 13.18 6.23 6.34
N PRO A 478 12.63 6.05 7.55
CA PRO A 478 11.77 4.90 7.85
C PRO A 478 10.57 4.85 6.91
N TRP A 479 10.04 3.65 6.67
CA TRP A 479 8.89 3.39 5.78
C TRP A 479 9.13 3.70 4.29
N THR A 480 10.33 4.12 3.88
CA THR A 480 10.71 4.18 2.47
C THR A 480 11.35 2.87 2.04
N GLN A 481 11.35 2.59 0.73
CA GLN A 481 11.95 1.38 0.19
C GLN A 481 13.42 1.60 -0.21
N LEU A 482 14.26 0.57 -0.10
CA LEU A 482 15.57 0.46 -0.76
C LEU A 482 15.49 -0.65 -1.80
N ILE A 483 16.37 -0.64 -2.81
CA ILE A 483 16.45 -1.73 -3.80
C ILE A 483 17.04 -2.96 -3.11
N ALA A 484 16.28 -4.04 -2.97
CA ALA A 484 16.77 -5.31 -2.44
C ALA A 484 17.20 -6.28 -3.55
N GLN A 485 16.72 -6.08 -4.77
CA GLN A 485 16.98 -6.97 -5.87
C GLN A 485 16.94 -6.24 -7.22
N THR A 486 17.73 -6.73 -8.18
CA THR A 486 17.58 -6.35 -9.59
C THR A 486 17.84 -7.55 -10.49
N SER A 487 17.05 -7.67 -11.56
CA SER A 487 17.36 -8.55 -12.69
C SER A 487 17.75 -7.69 -13.89
N ILE A 488 18.76 -8.14 -14.63
CA ILE A 488 19.29 -7.44 -15.78
C ILE A 488 19.44 -8.44 -16.92
N ILE A 489 18.73 -8.21 -18.02
CA ILE A 489 18.87 -8.98 -19.26
C ILE A 489 19.31 -8.00 -20.34
N LYS A 490 20.27 -8.39 -21.18
CA LYS A 490 20.66 -7.59 -22.35
C LYS A 490 20.30 -8.35 -23.61
N THR A 491 19.68 -7.65 -24.55
CA THR A 491 19.29 -8.21 -25.84
C THR A 491 19.79 -7.36 -26.99
N ILE A 492 19.97 -8.00 -28.14
CA ILE A 492 20.12 -7.33 -29.43
C ILE A 492 19.01 -7.79 -30.37
N TRP A 493 18.46 -6.89 -31.17
CA TRP A 493 17.52 -7.31 -32.21
C TRP A 493 18.22 -7.98 -33.38
N ASN A 494 17.78 -9.18 -33.71
CA ASN A 494 18.22 -9.89 -34.89
C ASN A 494 17.20 -9.66 -36.03
N LYS A 495 17.65 -8.96 -37.08
CA LYS A 495 16.85 -8.61 -38.26
C LYS A 495 16.41 -9.82 -39.07
N ASP A 496 17.19 -10.90 -39.08
CA ASP A 496 16.91 -12.09 -39.90
C ASP A 496 15.75 -12.89 -39.32
N ILE A 497 15.72 -13.06 -38.00
CA ILE A 497 14.63 -13.73 -37.28
C ILE A 497 13.54 -12.79 -36.81
N LYS A 498 13.72 -11.47 -37.01
CA LYS A 498 12.84 -10.38 -36.55
C LYS A 498 12.43 -10.54 -35.08
N ASN A 499 13.43 -10.79 -34.22
CA ASN A 499 13.21 -10.97 -32.80
C ASN A 499 14.45 -10.61 -31.98
N TYR A 500 14.28 -10.42 -30.66
CA TYR A 500 15.36 -10.20 -29.71
C TYR A 500 16.22 -11.47 -29.53
N GLU A 501 17.51 -11.27 -29.35
CA GLU A 501 18.47 -12.28 -28.92
C GLU A 501 19.06 -11.87 -27.59
N GLN A 502 18.81 -12.68 -26.56
CA GLN A 502 19.45 -12.52 -25.26
C GLN A 502 20.94 -12.86 -25.35
N ILE A 503 21.77 -11.90 -24.96
CA ILE A 503 23.24 -12.01 -24.98
C ILE A 503 23.86 -11.92 -23.58
N TYR A 504 23.07 -11.50 -22.58
CA TYR A 504 23.48 -11.48 -21.18
C TYR A 504 22.25 -11.60 -20.28
N SER A 505 22.43 -12.22 -19.11
CA SER A 505 21.44 -12.24 -18.04
C SER A 505 22.12 -12.41 -16.69
N GLN A 506 21.81 -11.52 -15.75
CA GLN A 506 22.29 -11.60 -14.38
C GLN A 506 21.23 -11.12 -13.39
N ASN A 507 21.09 -11.85 -12.28
CA ASN A 507 20.12 -11.55 -11.23
C ASN A 507 20.86 -11.32 -9.91
N HIS A 508 20.56 -10.20 -9.26
CA HIS A 508 21.21 -9.75 -8.04
C HIS A 508 20.20 -9.66 -6.91
N VAL A 509 20.60 -10.15 -5.74
CA VAL A 509 19.92 -9.93 -4.47
C VAL A 509 20.92 -9.26 -3.54
N TYR A 510 20.59 -8.07 -3.08
CA TYR A 510 21.39 -7.26 -2.18
C TYR A 510 20.92 -7.51 -0.76
N ASP A 511 21.77 -8.09 0.09
CA ASP A 511 21.40 -8.45 1.45
C ASP A 511 21.12 -7.18 2.30
N PRO A 512 19.87 -6.97 2.77
CA PRO A 512 19.51 -5.82 3.58
C PRO A 512 20.32 -5.69 4.89
N CYS A 513 20.85 -6.79 5.43
CA CYS A 513 21.64 -6.75 6.67
C CYS A 513 22.99 -6.04 6.47
N SER A 514 23.61 -6.23 5.31
CA SER A 514 24.90 -5.63 4.95
C SER A 514 24.76 -4.41 4.03
N TYR A 515 23.55 -3.88 3.88
CA TYR A 515 23.27 -2.77 2.96
C TYR A 515 24.03 -1.50 3.38
N GLY A 516 24.57 -0.76 2.41
CA GLY A 516 25.29 0.49 2.62
C GLY A 516 25.62 1.23 1.32
N ILE A 517 26.55 2.19 1.39
CA ILE A 517 26.96 3.00 0.25
C ILE A 517 27.51 2.15 -0.92
N ASP A 518 28.30 1.12 -0.62
CA ASP A 518 28.87 0.23 -1.62
C ASP A 518 27.77 -0.53 -2.38
N THR A 519 26.65 -0.81 -1.73
CA THR A 519 25.49 -1.44 -2.37
C THR A 519 24.89 -0.53 -3.44
N PHE A 520 24.73 0.77 -3.16
CA PHE A 520 24.24 1.73 -4.15
C PHE A 520 25.19 1.87 -5.34
N ILE A 521 26.50 1.97 -5.08
CA ILE A 521 27.53 2.01 -6.13
C ILE A 521 27.46 0.75 -6.97
N LYS A 522 27.31 -0.41 -6.33
CA LYS A 522 27.20 -1.71 -7.00
C LYS A 522 25.96 -1.80 -7.89
N ILE A 523 24.79 -1.41 -7.41
CA ILE A 523 23.54 -1.39 -8.20
C ILE A 523 23.72 -0.62 -9.51
N VAL A 524 24.27 0.59 -9.43
CA VAL A 524 24.46 1.43 -10.62
C VAL A 524 25.49 0.83 -11.57
N ASN A 525 26.58 0.25 -11.04
CA ASN A 525 27.60 -0.40 -11.87
C ASN A 525 27.12 -1.70 -12.52
N ASP A 526 26.29 -2.48 -11.83
CA ASP A 526 25.68 -3.69 -12.39
C ASP A 526 24.77 -3.34 -13.57
N LEU A 527 24.00 -2.24 -13.45
CA LEU A 527 23.06 -1.79 -14.47
C LEU A 527 23.73 -1.08 -15.66
N TYR A 528 24.72 -0.22 -15.40
CA TYR A 528 25.31 0.66 -16.41
C TYR A 528 26.00 -0.10 -17.55
N ASP A 529 25.59 0.22 -18.76
CA ASP A 529 26.22 -0.18 -20.02
C ASP A 529 26.26 1.02 -20.97
N GLU A 530 27.47 1.44 -21.34
CA GLU A 530 27.68 2.61 -22.21
C GLU A 530 27.14 2.41 -23.64
N ASN A 531 27.01 1.15 -24.07
CA ASN A 531 26.53 0.81 -25.41
C ASN A 531 25.00 0.68 -25.47
N ALA A 532 24.30 0.73 -24.33
CA ALA A 532 22.83 0.64 -24.25
C ALA A 532 22.16 1.67 -25.15
N ASP A 533 21.33 1.23 -26.10
CA ASP A 533 20.46 2.12 -26.88
C ASP A 533 19.28 2.59 -26.02
N ALA A 534 18.76 1.67 -25.19
CA ALA A 534 17.72 1.93 -24.22
C ALA A 534 17.86 1.05 -22.97
N TYR A 535 17.33 1.56 -21.85
CA TYR A 535 17.12 0.81 -20.61
C TYR A 535 15.62 0.55 -20.45
N VAL A 536 15.18 -0.68 -20.71
CA VAL A 536 13.75 -1.00 -20.80
C VAL A 536 13.24 -1.47 -19.44
N VAL A 537 12.14 -0.86 -19.02
CA VAL A 537 11.38 -1.19 -17.82
C VAL A 537 9.90 -1.25 -18.18
N PHE A 538 9.09 -1.91 -17.35
CA PHE A 538 7.66 -1.93 -17.61
C PHE A 538 7.00 -0.62 -17.21
N ASN A 539 7.11 -0.18 -15.95
CA ASN A 539 6.61 1.11 -15.46
C ASN A 539 7.75 1.88 -14.81
N ALA A 540 8.26 2.92 -15.48
CA ALA A 540 9.49 3.61 -15.06
C ALA A 540 9.37 4.43 -13.75
N GLY A 541 8.17 4.58 -13.18
CA GLY A 541 7.96 5.45 -12.01
C GLY A 541 8.82 5.05 -10.82
N TYR A 542 8.89 3.75 -10.54
CA TYR A 542 9.64 3.21 -9.40
C TYR A 542 11.16 3.28 -9.63
N GLU A 543 11.67 2.77 -10.76
CA GLU A 543 13.10 2.73 -11.07
C GLU A 543 13.70 4.13 -11.16
N HIS A 544 12.98 5.06 -11.80
CA HIS A 544 13.39 6.45 -11.89
C HIS A 544 13.52 7.08 -10.50
N SER A 545 12.58 6.79 -9.60
CA SER A 545 12.61 7.28 -8.22
C SER A 545 13.77 6.67 -7.43
N ARG A 546 13.97 5.35 -7.50
CA ARG A 546 15.07 4.67 -6.79
C ARG A 546 16.46 5.17 -7.24
N LEU A 547 16.68 5.35 -8.55
CA LEU A 547 17.94 5.87 -9.09
C LEU A 547 18.22 7.32 -8.65
N ASN A 548 17.19 8.18 -8.65
CA ASN A 548 17.35 9.55 -8.14
C ASN A 548 17.59 9.59 -6.63
N GLU A 549 16.99 8.67 -5.87
CA GLU A 549 17.29 8.55 -4.45
C GLU A 549 18.72 8.10 -4.19
N ILE A 550 19.29 7.20 -5.00
CA ILE A 550 20.72 6.87 -4.93
C ILE A 550 21.58 8.13 -5.02
N LYS A 551 21.27 9.06 -5.94
CA LYS A 551 22.00 10.34 -6.01
C LYS A 551 21.94 11.09 -4.68
N ARG A 552 20.76 11.17 -4.05
CA ARG A 552 20.58 11.84 -2.76
C ARG A 552 21.35 11.17 -1.63
N TYR A 553 21.34 9.83 -1.56
CA TYR A 553 22.13 9.08 -0.58
C TYR A 553 23.63 9.35 -0.76
N LEU A 554 24.13 9.31 -1.99
CA LEU A 554 25.54 9.59 -2.29
C LEU A 554 25.94 11.02 -1.88
N GLU A 555 25.07 12.00 -2.05
CA GLU A 555 25.29 13.37 -1.56
C GLU A 555 25.41 13.42 -0.03
N CYS A 556 24.52 12.73 0.69
CA CYS A 556 24.60 12.62 2.15
C CYS A 556 25.92 11.98 2.60
N TYR A 557 26.33 10.88 1.95
CA TYR A 557 27.59 10.20 2.23
C TYR A 557 28.81 11.06 1.89
N PHE A 558 28.74 11.86 0.84
CA PHE A 558 29.80 12.79 0.46
C PHE A 558 29.99 13.88 1.52
N ILE A 559 28.90 14.52 1.95
CA ILE A 559 28.96 15.54 3.01
C ILE A 559 29.45 14.93 4.34
N ALA A 560 29.13 13.66 4.60
CA ALA A 560 29.63 12.93 5.75
C ALA A 560 31.10 12.48 5.62
N GLY A 561 31.78 12.75 4.50
CA GLY A 561 33.17 12.39 4.24
C GLY A 561 33.41 10.89 3.99
N GLN A 562 32.37 10.14 3.60
CA GLN A 562 32.42 8.68 3.40
C GLN A 562 32.60 8.25 1.94
N ILE A 563 32.55 9.20 1.00
CA ILE A 563 32.82 8.99 -0.43
C ILE A 563 33.50 10.24 -0.99
N SER A 564 34.37 10.06 -1.99
CA SER A 564 35.03 11.17 -2.67
C SER A 564 34.11 11.84 -3.70
N GLU A 565 34.39 13.10 -4.03
CA GLU A 565 33.65 13.84 -5.06
C GLU A 565 33.80 13.14 -6.43
N GLU A 566 34.98 12.63 -6.76
CA GLU A 566 35.23 11.95 -8.03
C GLU A 566 34.34 10.71 -8.17
N LYS A 567 34.24 9.90 -7.10
CA LYS A 567 33.41 8.70 -7.13
C LYS A 567 31.92 9.04 -7.19
N LYS A 568 31.49 10.08 -6.48
CA LYS A 568 30.11 10.58 -6.55
C LYS A 568 29.75 11.00 -7.98
N GLN A 569 30.59 11.81 -8.62
CA GLN A 569 30.36 12.29 -9.99
C GLN A 569 30.40 11.15 -11.02
N GLU A 570 31.28 10.17 -10.87
CA GLU A 570 31.29 8.96 -11.71
C GLU A 570 29.92 8.25 -11.68
N ILE A 571 29.35 8.06 -10.48
CA ILE A 571 28.08 7.35 -10.33
C ILE A 571 26.90 8.22 -10.77
N TYR A 572 26.93 9.54 -10.53
CA TYR A 572 25.91 10.47 -11.06
C TYR A 572 25.83 10.41 -12.57
N PHE A 573 26.98 10.44 -13.25
CA PHE A 573 27.04 10.33 -14.71
C PHE A 573 26.36 9.05 -15.20
N LYS A 574 26.65 7.91 -14.57
CA LYS A 574 26.03 6.62 -14.93
C LYS A 574 24.51 6.64 -14.73
N ILE A 575 24.05 7.17 -13.60
CA ILE A 575 22.61 7.32 -13.31
C ILE A 575 21.95 8.22 -14.36
N ASP A 576 22.50 9.39 -14.64
CA ASP A 576 21.92 10.34 -15.59
C ASP A 576 21.91 9.77 -17.01
N PHE A 577 22.93 8.99 -17.39
CA PHE A 577 22.97 8.24 -18.64
C PHE A 577 21.80 7.25 -18.73
N ILE A 578 21.64 6.40 -17.70
CA ILE A 578 20.54 5.42 -17.62
C ILE A 578 19.20 6.13 -17.74
N LEU A 579 18.93 7.12 -16.88
CA LEU A 579 17.67 7.88 -16.85
C LEU A 579 17.34 8.53 -18.19
N SER A 580 18.35 9.05 -18.91
CA SER A 580 18.15 9.67 -20.23
C SER A 580 17.76 8.68 -21.34
N LYS A 581 17.97 7.38 -21.09
CA LYS A 581 17.75 6.26 -22.01
C LYS A 581 16.69 5.27 -21.52
N ILE A 582 16.03 5.52 -20.39
CA ILE A 582 14.92 4.67 -19.93
C ILE A 582 13.81 4.65 -21.00
N LEU A 583 13.24 3.46 -21.22
CA LEU A 583 12.09 3.19 -22.07
C LEU A 583 11.02 2.49 -21.24
N ASP A 584 9.82 3.08 -21.21
CA ASP A 584 8.71 2.72 -20.34
C ASP A 584 7.61 2.05 -21.17
N LEU A 585 7.48 0.72 -21.06
CA LEU A 585 6.54 -0.07 -21.87
C LEU A 585 5.08 0.15 -21.49
N GLU A 586 4.79 0.46 -20.23
CA GLU A 586 3.43 0.70 -19.72
C GLU A 586 2.76 1.82 -20.51
N ARG A 587 3.53 2.83 -20.94
CA ARG A 587 3.03 3.95 -21.75
C ARG A 587 2.40 3.53 -23.08
N PHE A 588 2.71 2.35 -23.59
CA PHE A 588 2.12 1.86 -24.83
C PHE A 588 0.66 1.45 -24.66
N ILE A 589 0.23 1.15 -23.42
CA ILE A 589 -1.11 0.66 -23.09
C ILE A 589 -1.85 1.50 -22.06
N LYS A 590 -1.13 2.31 -21.26
CA LYS A 590 -1.70 3.11 -20.17
C LYS A 590 -2.72 4.11 -20.67
N ILE A 591 -3.89 4.15 -20.03
CA ILE A 591 -4.91 5.17 -20.27
C ILE A 591 -5.03 6.08 -19.05
N GLY A 592 -5.06 7.39 -19.26
CA GLY A 592 -5.28 8.35 -18.15
C GLY A 592 -6.76 8.56 -17.81
N SER A 593 -7.66 8.11 -18.68
CA SER A 593 -9.11 8.12 -18.52
C SER A 593 -9.75 7.34 -19.67
N LEU A 594 -11.00 6.89 -19.52
CA LEU A 594 -11.75 6.28 -20.61
C LEU A 594 -11.92 7.21 -21.83
N ALA A 595 -12.03 8.52 -21.62
CA ALA A 595 -12.10 9.48 -22.72
C ALA A 595 -10.81 9.53 -23.57
N THR A 596 -9.71 8.94 -23.07
CA THR A 596 -8.41 8.90 -23.74
C THR A 596 -8.02 7.52 -24.23
N TYR A 597 -8.91 6.52 -24.22
CA TYR A 597 -8.53 5.16 -24.63
C TYR A 597 -7.98 5.10 -26.07
N LYS A 598 -8.51 5.91 -26.99
CA LYS A 598 -8.00 6.04 -28.36
C LYS A 598 -6.70 6.85 -28.51
N LYS A 599 -6.07 7.27 -27.41
CA LYS A 599 -4.83 8.10 -27.43
C LYS A 599 -3.57 7.33 -27.03
N THR A 600 -3.70 6.11 -26.54
CA THR A 600 -2.56 5.23 -26.26
C THR A 600 -2.20 4.41 -27.51
N MET A 601 -0.99 3.88 -27.61
CA MET A 601 -0.54 3.15 -28.82
C MET A 601 -1.40 1.91 -29.07
N PHE A 602 -1.58 1.09 -28.04
CA PHE A 602 -2.38 -0.12 -28.06
C PHE A 602 -3.44 -0.04 -26.97
N THR A 603 -4.69 -0.25 -27.35
CA THR A 603 -5.75 -0.54 -26.38
C THR A 603 -6.10 -2.01 -26.50
N ILE A 604 -5.80 -2.80 -25.47
CA ILE A 604 -6.16 -4.21 -25.41
C ILE A 604 -7.40 -4.31 -24.52
N SER A 605 -8.52 -4.75 -25.10
CA SER A 605 -9.83 -4.82 -24.42
C SER A 605 -9.80 -5.72 -23.17
N TYR A 606 -9.11 -6.86 -23.25
CA TYR A 606 -8.89 -7.77 -22.12
C TYR A 606 -8.38 -7.06 -20.85
N LEU A 607 -7.58 -6.00 -20.99
CA LEU A 607 -7.03 -5.27 -19.84
C LEU A 607 -8.07 -4.38 -19.14
N LYS A 608 -9.22 -4.09 -19.76
CA LYS A 608 -10.30 -3.29 -19.15
C LYS A 608 -9.81 -1.97 -18.53
N GLY A 609 -8.87 -1.32 -19.21
CA GLY A 609 -8.27 -0.04 -18.81
C GLY A 609 -7.12 -0.13 -17.81
N LYS A 610 -6.73 -1.33 -17.39
CA LYS A 610 -5.55 -1.60 -16.57
C LYS A 610 -4.27 -1.61 -17.38
N SER A 611 -3.13 -1.52 -16.71
CA SER A 611 -1.82 -1.49 -17.36
C SER A 611 -0.74 -2.36 -16.71
N SER A 612 -1.05 -3.30 -15.81
CA SER A 612 -0.05 -4.23 -15.24
C SER A 612 0.50 -5.28 -16.20
N ILE A 613 1.80 -5.57 -16.08
CA ILE A 613 2.50 -6.61 -16.84
C ILE A 613 1.89 -8.01 -16.61
N LYS A 614 1.37 -8.26 -15.39
CA LYS A 614 0.74 -9.54 -15.04
C LYS A 614 -0.59 -9.76 -15.77
N LEU A 615 -1.25 -8.71 -16.21
CA LEU A 615 -2.45 -8.84 -17.05
C LEU A 615 -2.08 -8.98 -18.53
N VAL A 616 -1.03 -8.28 -18.97
CA VAL A 616 -0.48 -8.42 -20.32
C VAL A 616 0.03 -9.84 -20.56
N GLU A 617 0.78 -10.42 -19.62
CA GLU A 617 1.26 -11.80 -19.75
C GLU A 617 0.12 -12.81 -19.79
N LYS A 618 -0.91 -12.65 -18.94
CA LYS A 618 -2.09 -13.55 -18.93
C LYS A 618 -2.85 -13.49 -20.24
N TYR A 619 -2.97 -12.30 -20.82
CA TYR A 619 -3.51 -12.13 -22.16
C TYR A 619 -2.69 -12.92 -23.18
N ILE A 620 -1.36 -12.70 -23.21
CA ILE A 620 -0.45 -13.35 -24.16
C ILE A 620 -0.50 -14.88 -24.02
N THR A 621 -0.37 -15.40 -22.81
CA THR A 621 -0.31 -16.85 -22.53
C THR A 621 -1.66 -17.55 -22.70
N GLY A 622 -2.77 -16.81 -22.63
CA GLY A 622 -4.13 -17.31 -22.87
C GLY A 622 -4.53 -17.40 -24.36
N HIS A 623 -3.71 -16.86 -25.27
CA HIS A 623 -4.07 -16.65 -26.68
C HIS A 623 -3.08 -17.33 -27.63
N LYS A 624 -3.58 -18.27 -28.45
CA LYS A 624 -2.76 -19.15 -29.31
C LYS A 624 -1.94 -18.39 -30.35
N GLU A 625 -2.41 -17.21 -30.75
CA GLU A 625 -1.68 -16.34 -31.68
C GLU A 625 -0.33 -15.86 -31.13
N TYR A 626 -0.03 -16.05 -29.85
CA TYR A 626 1.27 -15.74 -29.25
C TYR A 626 2.09 -16.98 -28.85
N ASP A 627 1.65 -18.19 -29.21
CA ASP A 627 2.37 -19.44 -28.88
C ASP A 627 3.76 -19.54 -29.51
N ASP A 628 4.01 -18.78 -30.58
CA ASP A 628 5.27 -18.70 -31.33
C ASP A 628 6.24 -17.64 -30.79
N LEU A 629 5.87 -16.87 -29.76
CA LEU A 629 6.79 -15.94 -29.11
C LEU A 629 8.02 -16.70 -28.57
N LYS A 630 9.19 -16.11 -28.78
CA LYS A 630 10.48 -16.77 -28.50
C LYS A 630 10.75 -16.81 -27.01
N HIS A 631 10.54 -15.69 -26.35
CA HIS A 631 10.76 -15.52 -24.93
C HIS A 631 9.44 -15.76 -24.18
N LYS A 632 9.46 -16.70 -23.24
CA LYS A 632 8.30 -17.07 -22.43
C LYS A 632 8.66 -17.06 -20.96
N ILE A 633 7.73 -16.62 -20.15
CA ILE A 633 7.85 -16.67 -18.69
C ILE A 633 7.52 -18.06 -18.16
N GLN A 634 7.96 -18.34 -16.94
CA GLN A 634 7.30 -19.33 -16.11
C GLN A 634 6.03 -18.69 -15.52
N PRO A 635 4.85 -19.32 -15.60
CA PRO A 635 3.64 -18.77 -14.99
C PRO A 635 3.87 -18.46 -13.51
N TYR A 636 3.51 -17.25 -13.07
CA TYR A 636 3.76 -16.78 -11.70
C TYR A 636 3.22 -17.72 -10.63
N ALA A 637 2.10 -18.39 -10.89
CA ALA A 637 1.49 -19.37 -9.99
C ALA A 637 2.43 -20.55 -9.64
N ASN A 638 3.40 -20.86 -10.52
CA ASN A 638 4.36 -21.95 -10.37
C ASN A 638 5.66 -21.52 -9.68
N LEU A 639 5.80 -20.23 -9.32
CA LEU A 639 6.98 -19.70 -8.64
C LEU A 639 6.87 -19.86 -7.12
N ALA A 640 8.02 -19.99 -6.46
CA ALA A 640 8.08 -19.98 -4.99
C ALA A 640 7.80 -18.58 -4.41
N ILE A 641 8.20 -17.53 -5.13
CA ILE A 641 7.84 -16.13 -4.89
C ILE A 641 6.98 -15.71 -6.07
N LYS A 642 5.72 -15.33 -5.82
CA LYS A 642 4.72 -15.15 -6.87
C LYS A 642 4.46 -13.68 -7.21
N ASN A 643 4.82 -12.75 -6.33
CA ASN A 643 4.59 -11.33 -6.47
C ASN A 643 5.58 -10.50 -5.62
N GLY A 644 5.62 -9.19 -5.87
CA GLY A 644 6.51 -8.23 -5.21
C GLY A 644 6.26 -8.12 -3.71
N ALA A 645 5.01 -8.22 -3.25
CA ALA A 645 4.69 -8.22 -1.82
C ALA A 645 5.36 -9.39 -1.08
N MET A 646 5.32 -10.61 -1.64
CA MET A 646 6.05 -11.76 -1.08
C MET A 646 7.56 -11.53 -1.09
N ALA A 647 8.11 -10.93 -2.14
CA ALA A 647 9.54 -10.62 -2.23
C ALA A 647 9.96 -9.60 -1.15
N LEU A 648 9.18 -8.53 -1.02
CA LEU A 648 9.31 -7.49 -0.01
C LEU A 648 9.28 -8.08 1.40
N ASP A 649 8.30 -8.94 1.69
CA ASP A 649 8.16 -9.59 3.00
C ASP A 649 9.38 -10.45 3.34
N LYS A 650 9.92 -11.21 2.37
CA LYS A 650 11.16 -11.96 2.62
C LYS A 650 12.36 -11.05 2.89
N ALA A 651 12.45 -9.91 2.22
CA ALA A 651 13.52 -8.95 2.49
C ALA A 651 13.34 -8.25 3.86
N ILE A 652 12.09 -7.96 4.26
CA ILE A 652 11.75 -7.45 5.61
C ILE A 652 12.16 -8.47 6.68
N LEU A 653 11.84 -9.74 6.49
CA LEU A 653 12.26 -10.82 7.38
C LEU A 653 13.77 -10.85 7.58
N ARG A 654 14.52 -10.65 6.50
CA ARG A 654 15.98 -10.60 6.54
C ARG A 654 16.46 -9.42 7.36
N VAL A 655 15.99 -8.21 7.07
CA VAL A 655 16.47 -6.99 7.76
C VAL A 655 16.11 -6.97 9.25
N GLN A 656 15.00 -7.61 9.63
CA GLN A 656 14.58 -7.77 11.04
C GLN A 656 15.31 -8.91 11.77
N GLY A 657 16.21 -9.64 11.10
CA GLY A 657 16.97 -10.75 11.69
C GLY A 657 16.15 -12.00 11.99
N LYS A 658 14.97 -12.13 11.37
CA LYS A 658 14.08 -13.29 11.56
C LYS A 658 14.51 -14.51 10.76
N ILE A 659 15.18 -14.29 9.64
CA ILE A 659 15.80 -15.35 8.83
C ILE A 659 17.32 -15.20 8.83
N GLY A 660 18.00 -16.30 9.14
CA GLY A 660 19.46 -16.39 9.17
C GLY A 660 20.07 -16.59 7.79
N ASP A 661 21.40 -16.51 7.70
CA ASP A 661 22.13 -16.52 6.42
C ASP A 661 21.87 -17.77 5.56
N ALA A 662 21.76 -18.94 6.21
CA ALA A 662 21.53 -20.21 5.51
C ALA A 662 20.15 -20.27 4.85
N GLU A 663 19.14 -19.70 5.50
CA GLU A 663 17.78 -19.62 4.97
C GLU A 663 17.69 -18.52 3.90
N TRP A 664 18.29 -17.36 4.17
CA TRP A 664 18.36 -16.25 3.22
C TRP A 664 18.99 -16.66 1.89
N LYS A 665 20.07 -17.45 1.93
CA LYS A 665 20.70 -17.99 0.71
C LYS A 665 19.74 -18.81 -0.15
N LYS A 666 18.84 -19.60 0.46
CA LYS A 666 17.84 -20.39 -0.29
C LYS A 666 16.73 -19.49 -0.86
N ILE A 667 16.23 -18.58 -0.03
CA ILE A 667 15.21 -17.59 -0.42
C ILE A 667 15.73 -16.72 -1.56
N SER A 668 17.00 -16.33 -1.52
CA SER A 668 17.64 -15.48 -2.53
C SER A 668 17.60 -16.11 -3.93
N GLU A 669 17.70 -17.43 -4.05
CA GLU A 669 17.55 -18.11 -5.35
C GLU A 669 16.11 -18.02 -5.86
N SER A 670 15.11 -18.12 -4.97
CA SER A 670 13.70 -17.95 -5.35
C SER A 670 13.37 -16.51 -5.74
N LEU A 671 13.94 -15.54 -5.00
CA LEU A 671 13.86 -14.11 -5.35
C LEU A 671 14.44 -13.87 -6.75
N LYS A 672 15.67 -14.37 -7.03
CA LYS A 672 16.31 -14.23 -8.35
C LYS A 672 15.45 -14.78 -9.49
N ILE A 673 14.80 -15.93 -9.30
CA ILE A 673 13.92 -16.51 -10.31
C ILE A 673 12.71 -15.60 -10.56
N TYR A 674 12.09 -15.08 -9.52
CA TYR A 674 10.92 -14.20 -9.63
C TYR A 674 11.23 -12.91 -10.41
N CYS A 675 12.23 -12.13 -10.00
CA CYS A 675 12.58 -10.89 -10.72
C CYS A 675 13.11 -11.15 -12.14
N HIS A 676 13.79 -12.28 -12.38
CA HIS A 676 14.13 -12.69 -13.75
C HIS A 676 12.86 -12.92 -14.60
N ASN A 677 11.84 -13.50 -14.00
CA ASN A 677 10.56 -13.73 -14.65
C ASN A 677 9.86 -12.40 -14.99
N ASP A 678 9.97 -11.37 -14.14
CA ASP A 678 9.43 -10.04 -14.41
C ASP A 678 10.11 -9.40 -15.63
N VAL A 679 11.44 -9.40 -15.70
CA VAL A 679 12.17 -8.90 -16.89
C VAL A 679 11.84 -9.73 -18.14
N MET A 680 11.69 -11.04 -17.99
CA MET A 680 11.27 -11.91 -19.09
C MET A 680 9.84 -11.60 -19.56
N ALA A 681 8.94 -11.23 -18.64
CA ALA A 681 7.59 -10.78 -18.98
C ALA A 681 7.65 -9.49 -19.81
N MET A 682 8.55 -8.56 -19.49
CA MET A 682 8.76 -7.34 -20.28
C MET A 682 9.20 -7.64 -21.71
N ILE A 683 10.15 -8.56 -21.89
CA ILE A 683 10.61 -8.98 -23.22
C ILE A 683 9.47 -9.64 -23.99
N MET A 684 8.72 -10.55 -23.36
CA MET A 684 7.56 -11.20 -23.95
C MET A 684 6.48 -10.19 -24.36
N ALA A 685 6.19 -9.20 -23.52
CA ALA A 685 5.24 -8.12 -23.83
C ALA A 685 5.72 -7.26 -25.00
N ALA A 686 7.02 -6.93 -25.04
CA ALA A 686 7.62 -6.20 -26.16
C ALA A 686 7.50 -6.96 -27.48
N GLU A 687 7.75 -8.28 -27.50
CA GLU A 687 7.53 -9.12 -28.68
C GLU A 687 6.06 -9.14 -29.11
N ALA A 688 5.14 -9.25 -28.14
CA ALA A 688 3.70 -9.20 -28.43
C ALA A 688 3.29 -7.85 -29.03
N PHE A 689 3.80 -6.74 -28.53
CA PHE A 689 3.56 -5.40 -29.08
C PHE A 689 4.10 -5.26 -30.51
N TRP A 690 5.30 -5.78 -30.78
CA TRP A 690 5.83 -5.88 -32.14
C TRP A 690 4.94 -6.70 -33.06
N LYS A 691 4.44 -7.84 -32.57
CA LYS A 691 3.53 -8.71 -33.33
C LYS A 691 2.20 -8.02 -33.60
N ILE A 692 1.63 -7.30 -32.63
CA ILE A 692 0.40 -6.50 -32.80
C ILE A 692 0.60 -5.45 -33.88
N TRP A 693 1.68 -4.67 -33.78
CA TRP A 693 2.02 -3.61 -34.73
C TRP A 693 2.16 -4.11 -36.17
N ASN A 694 2.92 -5.20 -36.36
CA ASN A 694 3.16 -5.78 -37.67
C ASN A 694 1.89 -6.40 -38.30
N ASN A 695 0.89 -6.75 -37.48
CA ASN A 695 -0.38 -7.32 -37.92
C ASN A 695 -1.55 -6.34 -37.81
N HIS A 696 -1.31 -5.02 -37.84
CA HIS A 696 -2.35 -4.02 -37.60
C HIS A 696 -3.64 -4.20 -38.42
N LYS A 697 -3.51 -4.54 -39.71
CA LYS A 697 -4.67 -4.79 -40.58
C LYS A 697 -5.60 -5.90 -40.08
N TYR A 698 -5.06 -6.91 -39.40
CA TYR A 698 -5.85 -8.00 -38.83
C TYR A 698 -6.74 -7.47 -37.70
N TYR A 699 -6.17 -6.71 -36.77
CA TYR A 699 -6.89 -6.14 -35.63
C TYR A 699 -7.88 -5.04 -36.06
N ASP A 700 -7.52 -4.20 -37.03
CA ASP A 700 -8.44 -3.21 -37.62
C ASP A 700 -9.70 -3.90 -38.19
N ASN A 701 -9.52 -5.03 -38.89
CA ASN A 701 -10.65 -5.80 -39.43
C ASN A 701 -11.53 -6.38 -38.33
N GLN A 702 -10.97 -6.89 -37.24
CA GLN A 702 -11.77 -7.41 -36.12
C GLN A 702 -12.65 -6.32 -35.50
N ILE A 703 -12.14 -5.08 -35.36
CA ILE A 703 -12.93 -3.96 -34.88
C ILE A 703 -14.06 -3.63 -35.85
N LEU A 704 -13.79 -3.58 -37.16
CA LEU A 704 -14.82 -3.30 -38.17
C LEU A 704 -15.92 -4.36 -38.19
N GLU A 705 -15.55 -5.64 -38.09
CA GLU A 705 -16.48 -6.77 -37.98
C GLU A 705 -17.35 -6.66 -36.72
N TYR A 706 -16.75 -6.34 -35.56
CA TYR A 706 -17.48 -6.12 -34.32
C TYR A 706 -18.47 -4.94 -34.40
N LEU A 707 -18.09 -3.87 -35.10
CA LEU A 707 -18.95 -2.71 -35.34
C LEU A 707 -20.03 -2.94 -36.41
N GLY A 708 -20.10 -4.15 -37.00
CA GLY A 708 -21.12 -4.51 -38.00
C GLY A 708 -20.83 -3.95 -39.40
N PHE A 709 -19.62 -3.46 -39.66
CA PHE A 709 -19.19 -3.06 -41.00
C PHE A 709 -18.67 -4.30 -41.75
N ASN A 710 -19.57 -5.04 -42.40
CA ASN A 710 -19.18 -6.13 -43.30
C ASN A 710 -18.35 -5.59 -44.47
N LYS A 711 -17.28 -6.31 -44.84
CA LYS A 711 -16.54 -6.10 -46.09
C LYS A 711 -17.52 -6.09 -47.27
N GLN A 712 -17.75 -4.92 -47.86
CA GLN A 712 -17.98 -4.90 -49.30
C GLN A 712 -16.63 -5.24 -49.93
N THR A 713 -16.48 -6.52 -50.29
CA THR A 713 -15.48 -6.97 -51.23
C THR A 713 -15.53 -6.09 -52.49
N ASN A 714 -14.44 -5.38 -52.75
CA ASN A 714 -13.98 -5.04 -54.09
C ASN A 714 -12.46 -4.93 -54.07
#